data_AF-D3RWN8-F1
#
_entry.id   AF-D3RWN8-F1
#
_cell.length_a   1.000
_cell.length_b   1.000
_cell.length_c   1.000
_cell.angle_alpha   90.00
_cell.angle_beta   90.00
_cell.angle_gamma   90.00
#
_symmetry.space_group_name_H-M   'P 1'
#
loop_
_entity.id
_entity.type
_entity.pdbx_description
1 polymer ?
#
loop_
_entity_poly.entity_id
_entity_poly.type
_entity_poly.pdbx_seq_one_letter_code
_entity_poly.pdbx_strand_id
1 'polypeptide(L)'
;MAFELREGIFAIDEMRNVSIRIGKVIEEAEEWAEEMGPTPKPGIIELRKWDMKLLERYEPFYAPVQDFCNLCTMGPCDLSQNKKGACGIDLKTAKARLVTIACCIGAASHGGHARHLLDHLIEELGEDYPIDLGGNVNVEAPIIRTVVGIRPRTLGDLKEAMEWAEKELMRVLHATHIGNEESYLDYESKAMHISMVDHVLMEIADIAQIVAYNMPKAEPNVPLTDTGFGIVDKNKPVIVVVGHNVLYSKPILDYLEEMGRLDDFEIAGLCCAVHDMTRVSGGRAKIFGPISYQLRVIRSGIPDVMISDEQCIRADLLQACKAMGIPLIATSDAAARGLPDASDWPVEKIVNALVTGELPGVFLPVPEKVGQVAPLVAEAIFKKHGGNRKYRFFANDEELWNEINKCTQCMNCVFTCPHNLRIDQGMAHAQKTKDLSKLAKLEEQCIACGKCEQACPKNIKIINVIMASNFDRLYNKKGKMRVGRGPIQDTEIRNVGQPIVMGQIPGVIAAVGCANYPDEAKSLREILEEFVKRRYIVVTSGCHAITLGMITDEEGQTLYEKTPGDFDAGGLANVGSCVANSHIAGAAIKIANIFAMRPLRGNYAEIADYVLNRVGAVGFSWGPYSPKAAAIATGFNRLGVPVVVGPHGAKYRRAYLGKYFKKEKWWVYDIKTRSKVPIEPAPDALLVAVETKEEAIVQLARLCIRPNDTSLGRQIKLTHYLELSQKYLGKLPDDWHLFVRSEADLPLKMKDELLHILESEYGWKIDWDKKKILEGPIRRYDAGFNPTIVEEVYEKYAGEKPPQ
;
A
#
# COMPACT_ATOMS: atom_id res chain seq x y z
N MET A 1 -1.18 60.15 20.83
CA MET A 1 -1.54 58.71 20.70
C MET A 1 -0.30 58.00 20.22
N ALA A 2 0.33 57.22 21.10
CA ALA A 2 1.45 56.37 20.73
C ALA A 2 0.88 55.05 20.23
N PHE A 3 1.20 54.71 18.99
CA PHE A 3 0.87 53.43 18.39
C PHE A 3 2.14 52.58 18.52
N GLU A 4 2.14 51.59 19.41
CA GLU A 4 3.23 50.63 19.55
C GLU A 4 2.65 49.21 19.46
N LEU A 5 3.19 48.41 18.55
CA LEU A 5 2.89 46.98 18.41
C LEU A 5 4.02 46.19 19.07
N ARG A 6 3.70 45.29 20.00
CA ARG A 6 4.58 44.25 20.55
C ARG A 6 3.82 42.95 20.74
N GLU A 7 4.55 41.85 20.71
CA GLU A 7 4.04 40.48 20.78
C GLU A 7 3.25 40.23 22.09
N GLY A 8 2.05 39.62 21.97
CA GLY A 8 1.29 39.09 23.10
C GLY A 8 0.43 40.06 23.94
N ILE A 9 0.37 41.37 23.65
CA ILE A 9 -0.51 42.31 24.36
C ILE A 9 -1.41 43.07 23.37
N PHE A 10 -2.72 42.85 23.48
CA PHE A 10 -3.76 43.64 22.81
C PHE A 10 -4.53 44.44 23.88
N ALA A 11 -4.30 45.75 23.97
CA ALA A 11 -5.04 46.63 24.86
C ALA A 11 -5.73 47.73 24.04
N ILE A 12 -7.06 47.77 24.11
CA ILE A 12 -7.89 48.78 23.45
C ILE A 12 -8.74 49.41 24.56
N ASP A 13 -8.52 50.71 24.81
CA ASP A 13 -9.32 51.47 25.77
C ASP A 13 -10.32 52.39 25.05
N GLU A 14 -11.51 52.50 25.62
CA GLU A 14 -12.56 53.49 25.29
C GLU A 14 -13.22 53.42 23.88
N MET A 15 -13.42 52.23 23.30
CA MET A 15 -14.33 52.10 22.14
C MET A 15 -15.80 51.97 22.56
N ARG A 16 -16.69 52.77 21.95
CA ARG A 16 -18.15 52.59 22.00
C ARG A 16 -18.69 52.41 20.58
N ASN A 17 -19.55 51.40 20.37
CA ASN A 17 -20.21 51.05 19.10
C ASN A 17 -19.29 50.60 17.94
N VAL A 18 -18.29 49.74 18.19
CA VAL A 18 -17.41 49.17 17.14
C VAL A 18 -17.46 47.64 17.16
N SER A 19 -17.49 47.01 15.99
CA SER A 19 -17.28 45.56 15.83
C SER A 19 -15.86 45.32 15.32
N ILE A 20 -15.04 44.63 16.11
CA ILE A 20 -13.67 44.25 15.72
C ILE A 20 -13.70 42.77 15.33
N ARG A 21 -13.31 42.47 14.09
CA ARG A 21 -13.01 41.11 13.64
C ARG A 21 -11.50 41.02 13.41
N ILE A 22 -10.81 40.33 14.32
CA ILE A 22 -9.39 40.00 14.14
C ILE A 22 -9.35 38.73 13.30
N GLY A 23 -8.71 38.79 12.12
CA GLY A 23 -8.45 37.60 11.29
C GLY A 23 -7.37 36.70 11.91
N LYS A 24 -6.88 35.70 11.17
CA LYS A 24 -5.75 34.88 11.59
C LYS A 24 -4.52 35.78 11.84
N VAL A 25 -3.97 35.73 13.06
CA VAL A 25 -2.66 36.33 13.35
C VAL A 25 -1.63 35.44 12.67
N ILE A 26 -0.87 36.00 11.73
CA ILE A 26 0.16 35.29 10.98
C ILE A 26 1.48 35.69 11.64
N GLU A 27 2.22 34.72 12.20
CA GLU A 27 3.63 34.95 12.58
C GLU A 27 4.43 35.42 11.37
N GLU A 28 5.49 36.21 11.59
CA GLU A 28 6.39 36.63 10.51
C GLU A 28 6.82 35.42 9.66
N ALA A 29 6.81 35.59 8.34
CA ALA A 29 7.13 34.52 7.40
C ALA A 29 8.48 33.89 7.75
N GLU A 30 8.45 32.61 8.18
CA GLU A 30 9.63 31.82 8.51
C GLU A 30 10.66 31.92 7.37
N GLU A 31 11.93 32.18 7.71
CA GLU A 31 13.04 32.13 6.74
C GLU A 31 13.21 30.69 6.22
N TRP A 32 12.46 30.35 5.17
CA TRP A 32 12.63 29.10 4.46
C TRP A 32 13.73 29.26 3.41
N ALA A 33 14.84 28.53 3.59
CA ALA A 33 15.95 28.51 2.64
C ALA A 33 15.58 28.07 1.20
N GLU A 34 14.43 27.40 1.00
CA GLU A 34 13.95 27.00 -0.33
C GLU A 34 12.86 27.96 -0.83
N GLU A 35 13.07 28.50 -2.02
CA GLU A 35 12.05 29.28 -2.73
C GLU A 35 10.83 28.41 -3.08
N MET A 36 9.66 29.05 -3.19
CA MET A 36 8.44 28.38 -3.63
C MET A 36 8.59 27.92 -5.08
N GLY A 37 8.39 26.63 -5.31
CA GLY A 37 8.33 26.04 -6.64
C GLY A 37 7.08 26.45 -7.42
N PRO A 38 6.95 25.98 -8.67
CA PRO A 38 5.93 26.48 -9.60
C PRO A 38 4.51 26.01 -9.30
N THR A 39 4.33 24.94 -8.52
CA THR A 39 3.04 24.25 -8.36
C THR A 39 2.66 23.97 -6.90
N PRO A 40 2.63 24.97 -5.99
CA PRO A 40 2.10 24.76 -4.65
C PRO A 40 0.59 24.57 -4.67
N LYS A 41 0.07 23.63 -3.89
CA LYS A 41 -1.38 23.33 -3.81
C LYS A 41 -2.01 23.15 -5.20
N PRO A 42 -1.43 22.30 -6.07
CA PRO A 42 -1.81 22.23 -7.47
C PRO A 42 -3.30 21.90 -7.60
N GLY A 43 -4.00 22.61 -8.48
CA GLY A 43 -5.35 22.21 -8.89
C GLY A 43 -5.32 21.00 -9.83
N ILE A 44 -6.50 20.42 -10.07
CA ILE A 44 -6.71 19.25 -10.94
C ILE A 44 -6.03 19.27 -12.34
N ILE A 45 -5.70 20.45 -12.89
CA ILE A 45 -5.05 20.60 -14.21
C ILE A 45 -3.58 21.03 -14.11
N GLU A 46 -3.11 21.53 -12.96
CA GLU A 46 -1.81 22.21 -12.84
C GLU A 46 -0.64 21.31 -13.28
N LEU A 47 -0.69 20.03 -12.88
CA LEU A 47 0.33 19.03 -13.18
C LEU A 47 -0.01 18.17 -14.41
N ARG A 48 -1.06 18.51 -15.17
CA ARG A 48 -1.49 17.77 -16.36
C ARG A 48 -0.38 17.67 -17.40
N LYS A 49 0.48 18.70 -17.54
CA LYS A 49 1.61 18.67 -18.48
C LYS A 49 2.56 17.51 -18.17
N TRP A 50 2.89 17.31 -16.90
CA TRP A 50 3.69 16.17 -16.43
C TRP A 50 2.98 14.85 -16.73
N ASP A 51 1.69 14.75 -16.37
CA ASP A 51 0.91 13.54 -16.59
C ASP A 51 0.88 13.15 -18.08
N MET A 52 0.72 14.12 -18.99
CA MET A 52 0.72 13.85 -20.43
C MET A 52 2.08 13.35 -20.94
N LYS A 53 3.21 13.82 -20.39
CA LYS A 53 4.54 13.28 -20.73
C LYS A 53 4.66 11.82 -20.29
N LEU A 54 4.15 11.48 -19.11
CA LEU A 54 4.07 10.09 -18.66
C LEU A 54 3.19 9.25 -19.59
N LEU A 55 1.97 9.70 -19.89
CA LEU A 55 0.99 8.97 -20.70
C LEU A 55 1.38 8.85 -22.18
N GLU A 56 2.16 9.79 -22.70
CA GLU A 56 2.75 9.72 -24.05
C GLU A 56 3.69 8.51 -24.16
N ARG A 57 4.57 8.34 -23.16
CA ARG A 57 5.54 7.25 -23.09
C ARG A 57 4.87 5.94 -22.67
N TYR A 58 4.10 5.96 -21.59
CA TYR A 58 3.43 4.84 -20.95
C TYR A 58 1.93 4.86 -21.25
N GLU A 59 1.58 4.39 -22.43
CA GLU A 59 0.22 4.50 -22.94
C GLU A 59 -0.75 3.66 -22.08
N PRO A 60 -1.91 4.22 -21.67
CA PRO A 60 -2.93 3.46 -20.95
C PRO A 60 -3.45 2.30 -21.80
N PHE A 61 -3.29 1.09 -21.30
CA PHE A 61 -3.86 -0.12 -21.85
C PHE A 61 -5.06 -0.55 -20.99
N TYR A 62 -6.20 -0.80 -21.61
CA TYR A 62 -7.41 -1.22 -20.90
C TYR A 62 -7.77 -2.68 -21.20
N ALA A 63 -8.03 -3.44 -20.14
CA ALA A 63 -8.59 -4.79 -20.19
C ALA A 63 -9.97 -4.80 -19.51
N PRO A 64 -11.07 -4.58 -20.25
CA PRO A 64 -12.42 -4.58 -19.71
C PRO A 64 -12.79 -5.90 -19.02
N VAL A 65 -13.20 -5.84 -17.75
CA VAL A 65 -13.84 -6.98 -17.03
C VAL A 65 -15.35 -7.01 -17.29
N GLN A 66 -15.92 -5.89 -17.73
CA GLN A 66 -17.33 -5.73 -18.09
C GLN A 66 -17.41 -4.83 -19.32
N ASP A 67 -18.38 -5.04 -20.20
CA ASP A 67 -18.52 -4.26 -21.45
C ASP A 67 -19.75 -3.33 -21.45
N PHE A 68 -20.21 -2.91 -20.26
CA PHE A 68 -21.30 -1.95 -20.14
C PHE A 68 -20.97 -0.82 -19.15
N CYS A 69 -21.79 0.23 -19.18
CA CYS A 69 -21.80 1.32 -18.21
C CYS A 69 -23.19 1.48 -17.60
N ASN A 70 -23.28 1.51 -16.27
CA ASN A 70 -24.53 1.62 -15.51
C ASN A 70 -24.51 2.76 -14.48
N LEU A 71 -23.73 3.82 -14.72
CA LEU A 71 -23.56 4.93 -13.77
C LEU A 71 -24.73 5.94 -13.74
N CYS A 72 -25.70 5.85 -14.64
CA CYS A 72 -26.85 6.76 -14.67
C CYS A 72 -28.11 6.07 -15.21
N THR A 73 -29.25 6.75 -15.08
CA THR A 73 -30.58 6.26 -15.45
C THR A 73 -30.85 6.18 -16.96
N MET A 74 -29.99 6.75 -17.80
CA MET A 74 -30.03 6.50 -19.26
C MET A 74 -29.46 5.13 -19.64
N GLY A 75 -28.73 4.48 -18.72
CA GLY A 75 -28.20 3.13 -18.89
C GLY A 75 -29.11 2.04 -18.33
N PRO A 76 -28.63 0.78 -18.27
CA PRO A 76 -27.27 0.37 -18.64
C PRO A 76 -27.01 0.49 -20.13
N CYS A 77 -25.86 1.05 -20.51
CA CYS A 77 -25.43 1.15 -21.91
C CYS A 77 -24.47 0.01 -22.23
N ASP A 78 -24.76 -0.76 -23.27
CA ASP A 78 -23.82 -1.72 -23.88
C ASP A 78 -22.72 -0.96 -24.64
N LEU A 79 -21.47 -1.19 -24.25
CA LEU A 79 -20.26 -0.60 -24.82
C LEU A 79 -19.41 -1.67 -25.55
N SER A 80 -19.92 -2.89 -25.70
CA SER A 80 -19.24 -3.97 -26.42
C SER A 80 -18.90 -3.55 -27.84
N GLN A 81 -17.81 -4.11 -28.38
CA GLN A 81 -17.29 -3.76 -29.72
C GLN A 81 -17.04 -2.25 -29.89
N ASN A 82 -16.67 -1.57 -28.80
CA ASN A 82 -16.40 -0.14 -28.76
C ASN A 82 -17.60 0.75 -29.17
N LYS A 83 -18.83 0.27 -28.96
CA LYS A 83 -20.04 1.10 -29.05
C LYS A 83 -19.98 2.27 -28.06
N LYS A 84 -20.74 3.31 -28.37
CA LYS A 84 -20.94 4.46 -27.48
C LYS A 84 -22.19 4.27 -26.64
N GLY A 85 -22.13 4.73 -25.38
CA GLY A 85 -23.31 4.81 -24.53
C GLY A 85 -24.27 5.93 -24.96
N ALA A 86 -25.41 6.03 -24.28
CA ALA A 86 -26.44 7.02 -24.60
C ALA A 86 -25.93 8.47 -24.53
N CYS A 87 -24.94 8.76 -23.67
CA CYS A 87 -24.29 10.07 -23.58
C CYS A 87 -23.07 10.25 -24.50
N GLY A 88 -22.78 9.28 -25.36
CA GLY A 88 -21.65 9.35 -26.31
C GLY A 88 -20.32 8.80 -25.79
N ILE A 89 -20.21 8.43 -24.51
CA ILE A 89 -18.97 7.85 -23.95
C ILE A 89 -18.66 6.50 -24.58
N ASP A 90 -17.41 6.29 -25.01
CA ASP A 90 -16.94 4.99 -25.52
C ASP A 90 -16.44 4.06 -24.41
N LEU A 91 -16.12 2.81 -24.77
CA LEU A 91 -15.65 1.81 -23.81
C LEU A 91 -14.36 2.24 -23.11
N LYS A 92 -13.40 2.78 -23.86
CA LYS A 92 -12.08 3.17 -23.37
C LYS A 92 -12.19 4.27 -22.30
N THR A 93 -12.93 5.32 -22.61
CA THR A 93 -13.18 6.47 -21.73
C THR A 93 -14.02 6.06 -20.53
N ALA A 94 -15.00 5.17 -20.71
CA ALA A 94 -15.75 4.61 -19.60
C ALA A 94 -14.86 3.80 -18.64
N LYS A 95 -13.82 3.10 -19.12
CA LYS A 95 -12.86 2.41 -18.24
C LYS A 95 -11.95 3.37 -17.50
N ALA A 96 -11.42 4.39 -18.17
CA ALA A 96 -10.65 5.45 -17.53
C ALA A 96 -11.44 6.13 -16.40
N ARG A 97 -12.73 6.42 -16.64
CA ARG A 97 -13.64 6.95 -15.63
C ARG A 97 -13.81 6.02 -14.43
N LEU A 98 -14.01 4.72 -14.66
CA LEU A 98 -14.13 3.74 -13.56
C LEU A 98 -12.85 3.60 -12.74
N VAL A 99 -11.68 3.69 -13.39
CA VAL A 99 -10.38 3.71 -12.69
C VAL A 99 -10.24 4.98 -11.86
N THR A 100 -10.63 6.14 -12.41
CA THR A 100 -10.64 7.41 -11.68
C THR A 100 -11.55 7.33 -10.45
N ILE A 101 -12.77 6.79 -10.59
CA ILE A 101 -13.68 6.56 -9.46
C ILE A 101 -13.05 5.65 -8.41
N ALA A 102 -12.38 4.56 -8.83
CA ALA A 102 -11.67 3.68 -7.90
C ALA A 102 -10.56 4.42 -7.14
N CYS A 103 -9.81 5.30 -7.81
CA CYS A 103 -8.79 6.13 -7.16
C CYS A 103 -9.42 7.13 -6.19
N CYS A 104 -10.56 7.75 -6.53
CA CYS A 104 -11.33 8.59 -5.59
C CYS A 104 -11.80 7.82 -4.36
N ILE A 105 -12.28 6.58 -4.51
CA ILE A 105 -12.67 5.74 -3.36
C ILE A 105 -11.44 5.45 -2.49
N GLY A 106 -10.29 5.17 -3.09
CA GLY A 106 -9.02 4.98 -2.37
C GLY A 106 -8.64 6.22 -1.55
N ALA A 107 -8.55 7.38 -2.22
CA ALA A 107 -8.23 8.65 -1.59
C ALA A 107 -9.24 9.05 -0.50
N ALA A 108 -10.54 8.89 -0.74
CA ALA A 108 -11.57 9.14 0.26
C ALA A 108 -11.45 8.23 1.48
N SER A 109 -10.97 6.99 1.30
CA SER A 109 -10.76 6.07 2.42
C SER A 109 -9.58 6.51 3.30
N HIS A 110 -8.44 6.87 2.71
CA HIS A 110 -7.33 7.39 3.51
C HIS A 110 -7.63 8.79 4.07
N GLY A 111 -8.37 9.62 3.34
CA GLY A 111 -8.79 10.94 3.79
C GLY A 111 -9.82 10.91 4.92
N GLY A 112 -10.82 10.04 4.86
CA GLY A 112 -11.78 9.87 5.98
C GLY A 112 -11.07 9.45 7.27
N HIS A 113 -10.15 8.47 7.17
CA HIS A 113 -9.28 8.09 8.28
C HIS A 113 -8.48 9.30 8.78
N ALA A 114 -7.75 9.99 7.91
CA ALA A 114 -6.91 11.13 8.26
C ALA A 114 -7.70 12.24 8.96
N ARG A 115 -8.89 12.59 8.44
CA ARG A 115 -9.77 13.63 8.99
C ARG A 115 -10.20 13.28 10.40
N HIS A 116 -10.77 12.08 10.59
CA HIS A 116 -11.27 11.65 11.89
C HIS A 116 -10.16 11.63 12.94
N LEU A 117 -8.99 11.09 12.57
CA LEU A 117 -7.85 11.04 13.45
C LEU A 117 -7.34 12.46 13.79
N LEU A 118 -7.12 13.31 12.78
CA LEU A 118 -6.56 14.65 12.98
C LEU A 118 -7.48 15.53 13.83
N ASP A 119 -8.78 15.52 13.57
CA ASP A 119 -9.74 16.32 14.33
C ASP A 119 -9.78 15.88 15.80
N HIS A 120 -9.84 14.58 16.07
CA HIS A 120 -9.80 14.05 17.44
C HIS A 120 -8.50 14.41 18.17
N LEU A 121 -7.36 14.23 17.52
CA LEU A 121 -6.06 14.53 18.12
C LEU A 121 -5.89 16.03 18.41
N ILE A 122 -6.47 16.90 17.59
CA ILE A 122 -6.44 18.34 17.85
C ILE A 122 -7.39 18.72 18.97
N GLU A 123 -8.54 18.07 19.10
CA GLU A 123 -9.44 18.24 20.24
C GLU A 123 -8.75 17.83 21.55
N GLU A 124 -8.00 16.72 21.54
CA GLU A 124 -7.31 16.18 22.72
C GLU A 124 -6.02 16.94 23.08
N LEU A 125 -5.17 17.23 22.08
CA LEU A 125 -3.80 17.72 22.30
C LEU A 125 -3.60 19.20 21.93
N GLY A 126 -4.56 19.80 21.23
CA GLY A 126 -4.48 21.18 20.73
C GLY A 126 -3.81 21.32 19.36
N GLU A 127 -4.10 22.43 18.66
CA GLU A 127 -3.52 22.73 17.34
C GLU A 127 -2.01 22.93 17.38
N ASP A 128 -1.48 23.47 18.49
CA ASP A 128 -0.06 23.79 18.66
C ASP A 128 0.80 22.56 19.04
N TYR A 129 0.20 21.37 19.14
CA TYR A 129 0.94 20.15 19.49
C TYR A 129 2.03 19.86 18.43
N PRO A 130 3.30 19.72 18.83
CA PRO A 130 4.41 19.70 17.89
C PRO A 130 4.53 18.39 17.11
N ILE A 131 4.94 18.51 15.85
CA ILE A 131 5.37 17.39 15.02
C ILE A 131 6.84 17.08 15.33
N ASP A 132 7.06 16.01 16.09
CA ASP A 132 8.39 15.47 16.38
C ASP A 132 8.49 14.00 15.92
N LEU A 133 9.15 13.79 14.79
CA LEU A 133 9.44 12.47 14.22
C LEU A 133 10.86 11.97 14.57
N GLY A 134 11.51 12.56 15.58
CA GLY A 134 12.83 12.20 16.06
C GLY A 134 13.97 12.95 15.37
N GLY A 135 15.11 13.06 16.04
CA GLY A 135 16.24 13.91 15.62
C GLY A 135 16.95 13.51 14.32
N ASN A 136 16.62 12.36 13.73
CA ASN A 136 17.18 11.89 12.46
C ASN A 136 16.22 12.07 11.26
N VAL A 137 15.12 12.81 11.43
CA VAL A 137 14.12 13.09 10.39
C VAL A 137 13.91 14.62 10.28
N ASN A 138 14.76 15.31 9.51
CA ASN A 138 14.67 16.78 9.30
C ASN A 138 13.75 17.16 8.13
N VAL A 139 13.50 16.21 7.23
CA VAL A 139 12.46 16.30 6.20
C VAL A 139 11.25 15.51 6.71
N GLU A 140 10.45 16.14 7.59
CA GLU A 140 9.34 15.48 8.31
C GLU A 140 8.19 15.05 7.41
N ALA A 141 7.80 15.91 6.47
CA ALA A 141 6.65 15.70 5.60
C ALA A 141 7.02 15.92 4.13
N PRO A 142 7.85 15.03 3.53
CA PRO A 142 8.36 15.20 2.18
C PRO A 142 7.26 15.36 1.13
N ILE A 143 6.11 14.68 1.26
CA ILE A 143 5.03 14.78 0.26
C ILE A 143 4.30 16.11 0.40
N ILE A 144 3.91 16.52 1.62
CA ILE A 144 3.26 17.80 1.90
C ILE A 144 4.15 18.96 1.46
N ARG A 145 5.45 18.93 1.78
CA ARG A 145 6.42 19.93 1.28
C ARG A 145 6.44 19.98 -0.25
N THR A 146 6.43 18.82 -0.89
CA THR A 146 6.51 18.71 -2.36
C THR A 146 5.25 19.17 -3.08
N VAL A 147 4.08 18.90 -2.49
CA VAL A 147 2.77 19.12 -3.12
C VAL A 147 2.12 20.41 -2.65
N VAL A 148 2.00 20.60 -1.34
CA VAL A 148 1.31 21.74 -0.73
C VAL A 148 2.25 22.95 -0.62
N GLY A 149 3.57 22.71 -0.47
CA GLY A 149 4.55 23.78 -0.38
C GLY A 149 4.62 24.42 1.02
N ILE A 150 4.24 23.66 2.06
CA ILE A 150 4.34 24.05 3.47
C ILE A 150 5.26 23.09 4.23
N ARG A 151 5.78 23.55 5.37
CA ARG A 151 6.56 22.75 6.32
C ARG A 151 5.73 22.62 7.61
N PRO A 152 5.02 21.50 7.82
CA PRO A 152 4.19 21.36 9.01
C PRO A 152 5.06 21.19 10.26
N ARG A 153 4.79 22.00 11.29
CA ARG A 153 5.45 22.01 12.59
C ARG A 153 4.51 21.55 13.71
N THR A 154 3.21 21.73 13.53
CA THR A 154 2.18 21.35 14.51
C THR A 154 1.07 20.54 13.87
N LEU A 155 0.20 19.92 14.68
CA LEU A 155 -1.02 19.28 14.18
C LEU A 155 -1.91 20.26 13.40
N GLY A 156 -1.98 21.52 13.84
CA GLY A 156 -2.73 22.58 13.16
C GLY A 156 -2.28 22.81 11.72
N ASP A 157 -0.98 22.70 11.42
CA ASP A 157 -0.47 22.85 10.05
C ASP A 157 -0.93 21.74 9.11
N LEU A 158 -1.19 20.53 9.64
CA LEU A 158 -1.71 19.42 8.85
C LEU A 158 -3.15 19.69 8.36
N LYS A 159 -3.94 20.51 9.08
CA LYS A 159 -5.29 20.91 8.65
C LYS A 159 -5.26 21.63 7.31
N GLU A 160 -4.27 22.48 7.08
CA GLU A 160 -4.14 23.24 5.82
C GLU A 160 -3.95 22.30 4.62
N ALA A 161 -3.11 21.28 4.77
CA ALA A 161 -2.92 20.25 3.75
C ALA A 161 -4.18 19.38 3.58
N MET A 162 -4.87 19.08 4.68
CA MET A 162 -6.09 18.28 4.68
C MET A 162 -7.24 18.97 3.92
N GLU A 163 -7.50 20.24 4.20
CA GLU A 163 -8.55 21.02 3.55
C GLU A 163 -8.32 21.16 2.04
N TRP A 164 -7.06 21.34 1.62
CA TRP A 164 -6.71 21.32 0.21
C TRP A 164 -6.98 19.95 -0.44
N ALA A 165 -6.62 18.86 0.24
CA ALA A 165 -6.81 17.51 -0.27
C ALA A 165 -8.31 17.16 -0.42
N GLU A 166 -9.15 17.53 0.55
CA GLU A 166 -10.60 17.34 0.51
C GLU A 166 -11.25 18.11 -0.65
N LYS A 167 -10.81 19.36 -0.86
CA LYS A 167 -11.25 20.16 -2.00
C LYS A 167 -10.92 19.48 -3.33
N GLU A 168 -9.70 18.99 -3.50
CA GLU A 168 -9.29 18.34 -4.74
C GLU A 168 -10.00 16.98 -4.95
N LEU A 169 -10.25 16.21 -3.89
CA LEU A 169 -11.10 15.01 -3.94
C LEU A 169 -12.50 15.32 -4.48
N MET A 170 -13.15 16.37 -3.97
CA MET A 170 -14.47 16.80 -4.45
C MET A 170 -14.44 17.16 -5.94
N ARG A 171 -13.42 17.88 -6.39
CA ARG A 171 -13.27 18.31 -7.79
C ARG A 171 -13.08 17.13 -8.75
N VAL A 172 -12.26 16.15 -8.37
CA VAL A 172 -12.03 14.96 -9.20
C VAL A 172 -13.28 14.07 -9.22
N LEU A 173 -13.93 13.86 -8.07
CA LEU A 173 -15.18 13.10 -8.02
C LEU A 173 -16.27 13.75 -8.89
N HIS A 174 -16.41 15.08 -8.84
CA HIS A 174 -17.31 15.82 -9.72
C HIS A 174 -17.03 15.52 -11.20
N ALA A 175 -15.77 15.49 -11.63
CA ALA A 175 -15.40 15.20 -13.01
C ALA A 175 -15.83 13.80 -13.50
N THR A 176 -16.18 12.88 -12.59
CA THR A 176 -16.70 11.54 -12.93
C THR A 176 -18.21 11.51 -13.19
N HIS A 177 -18.91 12.61 -12.92
CA HIS A 177 -20.32 12.75 -13.27
C HIS A 177 -20.51 12.68 -14.79
N ILE A 178 -21.69 12.23 -15.22
CA ILE A 178 -22.04 12.19 -16.64
C ILE A 178 -22.02 13.60 -17.27
N GLY A 179 -21.51 13.72 -18.49
CA GLY A 179 -21.44 14.99 -19.22
C GLY A 179 -20.25 15.90 -18.87
N ASN A 180 -19.28 15.41 -18.09
CA ASN A 180 -18.05 16.15 -17.78
C ASN A 180 -16.89 15.77 -18.71
N GLU A 181 -15.98 14.90 -18.29
CA GLU A 181 -14.78 14.59 -19.06
C GLU A 181 -15.05 13.60 -20.21
N GLU A 182 -14.50 13.90 -21.38
CA GLU A 182 -14.65 13.14 -22.63
C GLU A 182 -13.35 12.41 -23.03
N SER A 183 -12.21 12.85 -22.52
CA SER A 183 -10.89 12.30 -22.84
C SER A 183 -10.48 11.25 -21.82
N TYR A 184 -10.22 10.02 -22.29
CA TYR A 184 -9.67 8.97 -21.44
C TYR A 184 -8.30 9.35 -20.85
N LEU A 185 -7.48 10.14 -21.56
CA LEU A 185 -6.18 10.60 -21.06
C LEU A 185 -6.36 11.60 -19.92
N ASP A 186 -7.37 12.45 -20.01
CA ASP A 186 -7.69 13.42 -18.97
C ASP A 186 -8.31 12.76 -17.74
N TYR A 187 -9.04 11.65 -17.88
CA TYR A 187 -9.38 10.79 -16.75
C TYR A 187 -8.14 10.19 -16.11
N GLU A 188 -7.17 9.69 -16.89
CA GLU A 188 -5.92 9.13 -16.33
C GLU A 188 -5.08 10.21 -15.61
N SER A 189 -4.97 11.42 -16.14
CA SER A 189 -4.35 12.56 -15.44
C SER A 189 -5.09 12.90 -14.14
N LYS A 190 -6.44 12.88 -14.13
CA LYS A 190 -7.23 13.06 -12.92
C LYS A 190 -7.05 11.92 -11.91
N ALA A 191 -6.91 10.68 -12.38
CA ALA A 191 -6.60 9.52 -11.54
C ALA A 191 -5.21 9.65 -10.91
N MET A 192 -4.21 10.09 -11.68
CA MET A 192 -2.89 10.47 -11.16
C MET A 192 -2.99 11.59 -10.13
N HIS A 193 -3.80 12.63 -10.40
CA HIS A 193 -3.99 13.76 -9.49
C HIS A 193 -4.55 13.34 -8.14
N ILE A 194 -5.70 12.65 -8.12
CA ILE A 194 -6.30 12.23 -6.86
C ILE A 194 -5.45 11.21 -6.10
N SER A 195 -4.60 10.47 -6.79
CA SER A 195 -3.69 9.51 -6.18
C SER A 195 -2.42 10.15 -5.62
N MET A 196 -2.02 11.32 -6.13
CA MET A 196 -1.01 12.16 -5.46
C MET A 196 -1.61 12.79 -4.18
N VAL A 197 -2.87 13.24 -4.25
CA VAL A 197 -3.61 13.71 -3.07
C VAL A 197 -3.73 12.59 -2.03
N ASP A 198 -3.96 11.33 -2.46
CA ASP A 198 -3.95 10.15 -1.59
C ASP A 198 -2.65 10.02 -0.78
N HIS A 199 -1.49 10.26 -1.42
CA HIS A 199 -0.19 10.25 -0.73
C HIS A 199 -0.10 11.35 0.34
N VAL A 200 -0.66 12.54 0.09
CA VAL A 200 -0.74 13.62 1.10
C VAL A 200 -1.63 13.20 2.27
N LEU A 201 -2.81 12.65 2.00
CA LEU A 201 -3.75 12.17 3.04
C LEU A 201 -3.13 11.07 3.90
N MET A 202 -2.40 10.13 3.29
CA MET A 202 -1.65 9.10 3.98
C MET A 202 -0.51 9.65 4.85
N GLU A 203 0.20 10.69 4.38
CA GLU A 203 1.27 11.35 5.15
C GLU A 203 0.70 12.09 6.37
N ILE A 204 -0.42 12.81 6.20
CA ILE A 204 -1.16 13.46 7.30
C ILE A 204 -1.54 12.43 8.36
N ALA A 205 -2.21 11.35 7.96
CA ALA A 205 -2.68 10.33 8.89
C ALA A 205 -1.53 9.72 9.70
N ASP A 206 -0.47 9.28 9.03
CA ASP A 206 0.61 8.56 9.73
C ASP A 206 1.46 9.48 10.59
N ILE A 207 1.76 10.72 10.15
CA ILE A 207 2.47 11.71 10.98
C ILE A 207 1.65 12.00 12.25
N ALA A 208 0.36 12.29 12.11
CA ALA A 208 -0.50 12.64 13.25
C ALA A 208 -0.53 11.54 14.32
N GLN A 209 -0.73 10.27 13.93
CA GLN A 209 -0.72 9.18 14.90
C GLN A 209 0.66 8.86 15.48
N ILE A 210 1.75 9.05 14.71
CA ILE A 210 3.10 8.84 15.24
C ILE A 210 3.36 9.80 16.40
N VAL A 211 3.09 11.09 16.19
CA VAL A 211 3.45 12.13 17.16
C VAL A 211 2.51 12.13 18.37
N ALA A 212 1.22 11.86 18.16
CA ALA A 212 0.24 11.83 19.24
C ALA A 212 0.35 10.58 20.12
N TYR A 213 0.58 9.41 19.51
CA TYR A 213 0.61 8.14 20.24
C TYR A 213 2.02 7.62 20.52
N ASN A 214 3.04 8.46 20.32
CA ASN A 214 4.44 8.14 20.54
C ASN A 214 4.86 6.80 19.89
N MET A 215 4.42 6.58 18.66
CA MET A 215 4.80 5.39 17.88
C MET A 215 6.29 5.46 17.50
N PRO A 216 6.91 4.36 17.02
CA PRO A 216 8.30 4.39 16.58
C PRO A 216 8.61 5.51 15.57
N LYS A 217 9.66 6.26 15.88
CA LYS A 217 10.11 7.46 15.16
C LYS A 217 11.30 7.14 14.26
N ALA A 218 11.05 6.36 13.21
CA ALA A 218 12.04 5.98 12.20
C ALA A 218 13.19 5.10 12.70
N GLU A 219 13.09 4.42 13.84
CA GLU A 219 14.16 3.54 14.32
C GLU A 219 14.20 2.22 13.52
N PRO A 220 15.38 1.74 13.06
CA PRO A 220 15.45 0.48 12.32
C PRO A 220 15.27 -0.75 13.24
N ASN A 221 15.73 -0.64 14.49
CA ASN A 221 15.67 -1.74 15.47
C ASN A 221 14.43 -1.64 16.38
N VAL A 222 13.25 -1.70 15.77
CA VAL A 222 11.99 -1.81 16.51
C VAL A 222 11.69 -3.26 16.89
N PRO A 223 10.90 -3.50 17.96
CA PRO A 223 10.53 -4.85 18.41
C PRO A 223 9.88 -5.70 17.32
N LEU A 224 9.95 -7.01 17.53
CA LEU A 224 9.14 -7.98 16.80
C LEU A 224 7.85 -8.25 17.57
N THR A 225 6.74 -8.41 16.85
CA THR A 225 5.44 -8.78 17.37
C THR A 225 5.01 -10.15 16.84
N ASP A 226 4.26 -10.91 17.65
CA ASP A 226 3.74 -12.21 17.25
C ASP A 226 2.62 -12.07 16.21
N THR A 227 2.64 -12.94 15.20
CA THR A 227 1.60 -13.04 14.17
C THR A 227 1.28 -14.49 13.82
N GLY A 228 0.04 -14.78 13.44
CA GLY A 228 -0.38 -16.14 13.11
C GLY A 228 -1.78 -16.49 13.64
N PHE A 229 -2.26 -17.70 13.39
CA PHE A 229 -3.59 -18.08 13.87
C PHE A 229 -3.58 -18.53 15.34
N GLY A 230 -2.52 -19.22 15.79
CA GLY A 230 -2.42 -19.79 17.14
C GLY A 230 -1.58 -18.97 18.13
N ILE A 231 -1.50 -17.66 17.94
CA ILE A 231 -0.67 -16.74 18.74
C ILE A 231 -1.25 -16.32 20.10
N VAL A 232 -2.57 -16.44 20.29
CA VAL A 232 -3.23 -16.03 21.54
C VAL A 232 -3.36 -17.19 22.53
N ASP A 233 -3.23 -16.91 23.83
CA ASP A 233 -3.51 -17.84 24.91
C ASP A 233 -5.02 -18.02 25.12
N LYS A 234 -5.49 -19.25 24.91
CA LYS A 234 -6.90 -19.65 25.07
C LYS A 234 -7.43 -19.61 26.50
N ASN A 235 -6.56 -19.42 27.49
CA ASN A 235 -6.91 -19.31 28.90
C ASN A 235 -7.09 -17.86 29.37
N LYS A 236 -7.02 -16.89 28.45
CA LYS A 236 -7.26 -15.47 28.70
C LYS A 236 -8.43 -14.97 27.86
N PRO A 237 -9.16 -13.93 28.30
CA PRO A 237 -10.14 -13.26 27.45
C PRO A 237 -9.46 -12.64 26.22
N VAL A 238 -10.02 -12.88 25.04
CA VAL A 238 -9.49 -12.45 23.74
C VAL A 238 -10.33 -11.31 23.17
N ILE A 239 -9.70 -10.14 23.07
CA ILE A 239 -10.25 -8.94 22.42
C ILE A 239 -9.71 -8.89 20.99
N VAL A 240 -10.61 -8.85 20.00
CA VAL A 240 -10.21 -8.83 18.59
C VAL A 240 -10.62 -7.54 17.89
N VAL A 241 -9.64 -6.79 17.40
CA VAL A 241 -9.84 -5.55 16.64
C VAL A 241 -9.72 -5.81 15.14
N VAL A 242 -10.63 -5.26 14.33
CA VAL A 242 -10.54 -5.33 12.87
C VAL A 242 -10.75 -3.98 12.20
N GLY A 243 -9.79 -3.62 11.35
CA GLY A 243 -9.90 -2.61 10.32
C GLY A 243 -8.69 -1.67 10.26
N HIS A 244 -8.81 -0.36 10.52
CA HIS A 244 -7.75 0.63 10.20
C HIS A 244 -7.43 1.71 11.24
N ASN A 245 -8.41 2.35 11.87
CA ASN A 245 -8.20 3.55 12.65
C ASN A 245 -7.88 3.18 14.11
N VAL A 246 -6.62 3.37 14.51
CA VAL A 246 -6.14 2.99 15.83
C VAL A 246 -6.82 3.76 16.97
N LEU A 247 -7.41 4.93 16.66
CA LEU A 247 -8.15 5.80 17.59
C LEU A 247 -9.10 5.02 18.51
N TYR A 248 -9.90 4.11 17.95
CA TYR A 248 -10.91 3.38 18.72
C TYR A 248 -10.35 2.19 19.50
N SER A 249 -9.10 1.83 19.26
CA SER A 249 -8.47 0.62 19.81
C SER A 249 -7.37 0.91 20.82
N LYS A 250 -6.69 2.07 20.71
CA LYS A 250 -5.70 2.54 21.67
C LYS A 250 -6.26 2.67 23.10
N PRO A 251 -7.47 3.22 23.34
CA PRO A 251 -8.05 3.32 24.68
C PRO A 251 -8.22 1.98 25.41
N ILE A 252 -8.27 0.86 24.70
CA ILE A 252 -8.32 -0.49 25.31
C ILE A 252 -6.99 -0.81 26.00
N LEU A 253 -5.86 -0.44 25.36
CA LEU A 253 -4.54 -0.60 25.93
C LEU A 253 -4.38 0.28 27.17
N ASP A 254 -4.75 1.57 27.05
CA ASP A 254 -4.63 2.53 28.14
C ASP A 254 -5.42 2.09 29.37
N TYR A 255 -6.70 1.74 29.18
CA TYR A 255 -7.57 1.30 30.28
C TYR A 255 -7.02 0.06 30.99
N LEU A 256 -6.51 -0.92 30.24
CA LEU A 256 -5.94 -2.13 30.84
C LEU A 256 -4.59 -1.87 31.53
N GLU A 257 -3.79 -0.94 31.03
CA GLU A 257 -2.51 -0.54 31.62
C GLU A 257 -2.73 0.26 32.92
N GLU A 258 -3.67 1.21 32.94
CA GLU A 258 -4.11 1.94 34.13
C GLU A 258 -4.63 1.02 35.24
N MET A 259 -5.32 -0.05 34.86
CA MET A 259 -5.81 -1.07 35.80
C MET A 259 -4.74 -2.08 36.22
N GLY A 260 -3.55 -2.08 35.61
CA GLY A 260 -2.50 -3.07 35.86
C GLY A 260 -2.87 -4.49 35.42
N ARG A 261 -3.76 -4.62 34.44
CA ARG A 261 -4.35 -5.90 33.99
C ARG A 261 -4.06 -6.24 32.53
N LEU A 262 -3.16 -5.52 31.86
CA LEU A 262 -2.86 -5.76 30.45
C LEU A 262 -2.47 -7.23 30.16
N ASP A 263 -1.68 -7.84 31.05
CA ASP A 263 -1.24 -9.24 30.91
C ASP A 263 -2.36 -10.27 31.17
N ASP A 264 -3.51 -9.87 31.72
CA ASP A 264 -4.67 -10.76 31.94
C ASP A 264 -5.42 -11.04 30.64
N PHE A 265 -5.20 -10.23 29.59
CA PHE A 265 -5.96 -10.26 28.34
C PHE A 265 -5.07 -10.62 27.15
N GLU A 266 -5.70 -11.14 26.10
CA GLU A 266 -5.10 -11.27 24.78
C GLU A 266 -5.70 -10.21 23.85
N ILE A 267 -4.88 -9.25 23.44
CA ILE A 267 -5.28 -8.21 22.50
C ILE A 267 -4.67 -8.57 21.15
N ALA A 268 -5.56 -8.93 20.22
CA ALA A 268 -5.16 -9.30 18.88
C ALA A 268 -6.06 -8.66 17.84
N GLY A 269 -5.72 -8.80 16.57
CA GLY A 269 -6.54 -8.21 15.52
C GLY A 269 -6.14 -8.57 14.11
N LEU A 270 -6.78 -7.89 13.17
CA LEU A 270 -6.61 -8.11 11.74
C LEU A 270 -6.50 -6.78 10.99
N CYS A 271 -5.77 -6.80 9.87
CA CYS A 271 -5.55 -5.65 8.98
C CYS A 271 -4.73 -4.52 9.65
N CYS A 272 -4.98 -3.26 9.27
CA CYS A 272 -4.12 -2.12 9.61
C CYS A 272 -4.27 -1.64 11.05
N ALA A 273 -5.47 -1.68 11.62
CA ALA A 273 -5.71 -1.22 12.99
C ALA A 273 -4.79 -1.93 13.97
N VAL A 274 -4.71 -3.26 13.91
CA VAL A 274 -3.82 -4.01 14.79
C VAL A 274 -2.34 -3.78 14.47
N HIS A 275 -1.99 -3.54 13.20
CA HIS A 275 -0.62 -3.16 12.82
C HIS A 275 -0.23 -1.87 13.54
N ASP A 276 -1.10 -0.86 13.55
CA ASP A 276 -0.86 0.39 14.27
C ASP A 276 -0.96 0.21 15.80
N MET A 277 -1.83 -0.66 16.31
CA MET A 277 -1.81 -1.03 17.74
C MET A 277 -0.47 -1.65 18.17
N THR A 278 0.20 -2.43 17.32
CA THR A 278 1.53 -2.95 17.65
C THR A 278 2.58 -1.85 17.74
N ARG A 279 2.38 -0.72 17.04
CA ARG A 279 3.26 0.46 17.12
C ARG A 279 3.05 1.21 18.42
N VAL A 280 1.80 1.35 18.87
CA VAL A 280 1.46 1.98 20.16
C VAL A 280 1.95 1.12 21.33
N SER A 281 1.69 -0.18 21.28
CA SER A 281 1.91 -1.10 22.41
C SER A 281 3.35 -1.61 22.57
N GLY A 282 4.28 -1.19 21.71
CA GLY A 282 5.66 -1.70 21.69
C GLY A 282 5.77 -3.18 21.29
N GLY A 283 4.84 -3.66 20.47
CA GLY A 283 4.78 -5.07 20.03
C GLY A 283 4.03 -6.02 20.97
N ARG A 284 3.33 -5.51 21.99
CA ARG A 284 2.53 -6.35 22.92
C ARG A 284 1.22 -6.84 22.30
N ALA A 285 0.55 -6.02 21.48
CA ALA A 285 -0.62 -6.45 20.71
C ALA A 285 -0.22 -7.43 19.61
N LYS A 286 -1.03 -8.46 19.35
CA LYS A 286 -0.66 -9.56 18.43
C LYS A 286 -1.51 -9.58 17.15
N ILE A 287 -1.04 -10.21 16.08
CA ILE A 287 -1.72 -10.13 14.77
C ILE A 287 -2.21 -11.49 14.29
N PHE A 288 -3.51 -11.66 14.06
CA PHE A 288 -4.02 -12.91 13.48
C PHE A 288 -3.68 -13.05 11.99
N GLY A 289 -3.72 -11.95 11.25
CA GLY A 289 -3.43 -11.93 9.83
C GLY A 289 -4.18 -10.84 9.05
N PRO A 290 -4.13 -10.90 7.71
CA PRO A 290 -4.88 -9.99 6.85
C PRO A 290 -6.38 -10.33 6.77
N ILE A 291 -7.14 -9.60 5.96
CA ILE A 291 -8.61 -9.77 5.78
C ILE A 291 -9.05 -11.22 5.52
N SER A 292 -8.24 -12.03 4.83
CA SER A 292 -8.53 -13.45 4.55
C SER A 292 -8.62 -14.33 5.81
N TYR A 293 -8.20 -13.82 6.96
CA TYR A 293 -8.30 -14.47 8.27
C TYR A 293 -9.53 -14.04 9.09
N GLN A 294 -10.26 -12.99 8.70
CA GLN A 294 -11.39 -12.48 9.51
C GLN A 294 -12.45 -13.57 9.76
N LEU A 295 -12.97 -14.18 8.69
CA LEU A 295 -13.98 -15.22 8.82
C LEU A 295 -13.42 -16.46 9.54
N ARG A 296 -12.11 -16.71 9.39
CA ARG A 296 -11.44 -17.85 10.02
C ARG A 296 -11.41 -17.71 11.54
N VAL A 297 -11.00 -16.53 12.01
CA VAL A 297 -10.94 -16.18 13.42
C VAL A 297 -12.34 -16.19 14.03
N ILE A 298 -13.33 -15.58 13.37
CA ILE A 298 -14.71 -15.59 13.85
C ILE A 298 -15.24 -17.02 14.01
N ARG A 299 -15.11 -17.85 12.97
CA ARG A 299 -15.65 -19.21 12.96
C ARG A 299 -14.93 -20.18 13.90
N SER A 300 -13.75 -19.83 14.38
CA SER A 300 -13.06 -20.62 15.40
C SER A 300 -13.62 -20.44 16.80
N GLY A 301 -14.44 -19.40 17.02
CA GLY A 301 -14.99 -19.07 18.33
C GLY A 301 -13.94 -18.54 19.32
N ILE A 302 -12.77 -18.11 18.82
CA ILE A 302 -11.69 -17.53 19.64
C ILE A 302 -12.10 -16.18 20.26
N PRO A 303 -12.69 -15.22 19.53
CA PRO A 303 -12.96 -13.90 20.10
C PRO A 303 -14.01 -13.95 21.20
N ASP A 304 -13.72 -13.32 22.34
CA ASP A 304 -14.71 -13.05 23.38
C ASP A 304 -15.49 -11.76 23.08
N VAL A 305 -14.85 -10.82 22.39
CA VAL A 305 -15.49 -9.62 21.83
C VAL A 305 -14.79 -9.24 20.51
N MET A 306 -15.58 -8.76 19.56
CA MET A 306 -15.08 -8.20 18.31
C MET A 306 -15.28 -6.69 18.30
N ILE A 307 -14.27 -5.93 17.90
CA ILE A 307 -14.35 -4.48 17.68
C ILE A 307 -14.08 -4.22 16.20
N SER A 308 -14.92 -3.43 15.55
CA SER A 308 -14.74 -3.05 14.15
C SER A 308 -14.81 -1.55 13.97
N ASP A 309 -13.87 -1.00 13.22
CA ASP A 309 -13.90 0.39 12.78
C ASP A 309 -14.40 0.47 11.31
N GLU A 310 -13.53 0.82 10.37
CA GLU A 310 -13.76 1.06 8.97
C GLU A 310 -12.77 0.31 8.05
N GLN A 311 -13.21 0.11 6.80
CA GLN A 311 -12.41 -0.36 5.66
C GLN A 311 -11.83 -1.79 5.78
N CYS A 312 -11.81 -2.52 4.67
CA CYS A 312 -11.37 -3.94 4.61
C CYS A 312 -12.01 -4.85 5.69
N ILE A 313 -13.19 -4.50 6.16
CA ILE A 313 -13.99 -5.34 7.04
C ILE A 313 -15.05 -6.02 6.20
N ARG A 314 -15.29 -7.31 6.44
CA ARG A 314 -16.34 -8.03 5.72
C ARG A 314 -17.71 -7.38 5.94
N ALA A 315 -18.50 -7.31 4.87
CA ALA A 315 -19.86 -6.78 4.92
C ALA A 315 -20.81 -7.66 5.76
N ASP A 316 -20.49 -8.95 5.92
CA ASP A 316 -21.24 -9.90 6.75
C ASP A 316 -20.65 -10.09 8.16
N LEU A 317 -19.78 -9.17 8.64
CA LEU A 317 -19.13 -9.29 9.96
C LEU A 317 -20.14 -9.50 11.09
N LEU A 318 -21.16 -8.64 11.20
CA LEU A 318 -22.20 -8.74 12.25
C LEU A 318 -22.94 -10.08 12.18
N GLN A 319 -23.29 -10.54 10.98
CA GLN A 319 -23.94 -11.83 10.79
C GLN A 319 -23.04 -12.99 11.22
N ALA A 320 -21.75 -12.93 10.86
CA ALA A 320 -20.78 -13.95 11.21
C ALA A 320 -20.52 -14.00 12.73
N CYS A 321 -20.39 -12.84 13.39
CA CYS A 321 -20.27 -12.73 14.85
C CYS A 321 -21.51 -13.27 15.55
N LYS A 322 -22.72 -12.87 15.11
CA LYS A 322 -23.99 -13.36 15.65
C LYS A 322 -24.11 -14.88 15.55
N ALA A 323 -23.70 -15.47 14.42
CA ALA A 323 -23.74 -16.92 14.22
C ALA A 323 -22.83 -17.69 15.20
N MET A 324 -21.82 -17.03 15.76
CA MET A 324 -20.87 -17.59 16.72
C MET A 324 -21.14 -17.13 18.17
N GLY A 325 -22.15 -16.30 18.40
CA GLY A 325 -22.45 -15.71 19.71
C GLY A 325 -21.38 -14.71 20.19
N ILE A 326 -20.62 -14.11 19.28
CA ILE A 326 -19.56 -13.14 19.59
C ILE A 326 -20.19 -11.72 19.58
N PRO A 327 -20.15 -10.97 20.69
CA PRO A 327 -20.60 -9.59 20.70
C PRO A 327 -19.73 -8.69 19.81
N LEU A 328 -20.37 -7.76 19.07
CA LEU A 328 -19.69 -6.81 18.19
C LEU A 328 -19.84 -5.37 18.71
N ILE A 329 -18.72 -4.64 18.79
CA ILE A 329 -18.69 -3.20 19.02
C ILE A 329 -18.26 -2.54 17.71
N ALA A 330 -19.16 -1.83 17.03
CA ALA A 330 -18.84 -1.05 15.84
C ALA A 330 -18.56 0.40 16.23
N THR A 331 -17.48 1.00 15.73
CA THR A 331 -17.01 2.30 16.25
C THR A 331 -17.00 3.42 15.21
N SER A 332 -16.96 3.10 13.91
CA SER A 332 -16.94 4.11 12.84
C SER A 332 -18.31 4.27 12.19
N ASP A 333 -18.70 5.53 11.97
CA ASP A 333 -19.88 5.94 11.22
C ASP A 333 -19.86 5.46 9.75
N ALA A 334 -18.67 5.26 9.17
CA ALA A 334 -18.49 4.62 7.87
C ALA A 334 -19.06 3.18 7.83
N ALA A 335 -19.23 2.54 9.00
CA ALA A 335 -19.81 1.21 9.13
C ALA A 335 -20.59 1.00 10.45
N ALA A 336 -21.67 1.76 10.66
CA ALA A 336 -22.55 1.62 11.85
C ALA A 336 -23.36 0.30 11.90
N ARG A 337 -23.49 -0.41 10.77
CA ARG A 337 -24.10 -1.77 10.66
C ARG A 337 -25.57 -1.88 11.11
N GLY A 338 -26.28 -0.76 11.23
CA GLY A 338 -27.67 -0.74 11.73
C GLY A 338 -27.78 -1.18 13.19
N LEU A 339 -26.67 -1.11 13.95
CA LEU A 339 -26.65 -1.38 15.38
C LEU A 339 -27.20 -0.19 16.16
N PRO A 340 -27.79 -0.41 17.35
CA PRO A 340 -28.25 0.70 18.18
C PRO A 340 -27.06 1.55 18.63
N ASP A 341 -27.25 2.87 18.55
CA ASP A 341 -26.29 3.85 19.05
C ASP A 341 -26.30 3.84 20.59
N ALA A 342 -25.15 3.49 21.15
CA ALA A 342 -24.93 3.36 22.58
C ALA A 342 -24.06 4.48 23.15
N SER A 343 -23.80 5.55 22.38
CA SER A 343 -22.93 6.67 22.78
C SER A 343 -23.31 7.25 24.14
N ASP A 344 -24.60 7.45 24.40
CA ASP A 344 -25.11 8.05 25.64
C ASP A 344 -25.43 7.03 26.74
N TRP A 345 -25.27 5.73 26.48
CA TRP A 345 -25.62 4.71 27.45
C TRP A 345 -24.56 4.63 28.56
N PRO A 346 -24.96 4.32 29.82
CA PRO A 346 -24.02 3.94 30.85
C PRO A 346 -23.25 2.68 30.46
N VAL A 347 -21.95 2.61 30.78
CA VAL A 347 -21.07 1.48 30.43
C VAL A 347 -21.67 0.14 30.86
N GLU A 348 -22.19 0.06 32.09
CA GLU A 348 -22.80 -1.17 32.63
C GLU A 348 -24.00 -1.63 31.82
N LYS A 349 -24.81 -0.70 31.31
CA LYS A 349 -25.96 -1.01 30.44
C LYS A 349 -25.49 -1.64 29.13
N ILE A 350 -24.43 -1.10 28.53
CA ILE A 350 -23.84 -1.63 27.28
C ILE A 350 -23.30 -3.03 27.53
N VAL A 351 -22.49 -3.21 28.58
CA VAL A 351 -21.91 -4.50 28.94
C VAL A 351 -23.01 -5.54 29.18
N ASN A 352 -24.04 -5.20 29.95
CA ASN A 352 -25.16 -6.11 30.23
C ASN A 352 -25.91 -6.53 28.96
N ALA A 353 -26.22 -5.59 28.07
CA ALA A 353 -26.94 -5.88 26.83
C ALA A 353 -26.14 -6.84 25.92
N LEU A 354 -24.81 -6.67 25.85
CA LEU A 354 -23.93 -7.52 25.05
C LEU A 354 -23.70 -8.91 25.69
N VAL A 355 -23.45 -8.96 27.01
CA VAL A 355 -23.13 -10.21 27.73
C VAL A 355 -24.35 -11.13 27.85
N THR A 356 -25.54 -10.56 28.06
CA THR A 356 -26.80 -11.34 28.11
C THR A 356 -27.19 -11.86 26.74
N GLY A 357 -26.73 -11.22 25.66
CA GLY A 357 -27.12 -11.50 24.28
C GLY A 357 -28.45 -10.85 23.88
N GLU A 358 -28.96 -9.90 24.68
CA GLU A 358 -30.09 -9.04 24.30
C GLU A 358 -29.80 -8.34 22.97
N LEU A 359 -28.57 -7.85 22.82
CA LEU A 359 -28.07 -7.26 21.58
C LEU A 359 -26.86 -8.05 21.05
N PRO A 360 -26.81 -8.36 19.74
CA PRO A 360 -25.64 -8.98 19.13
C PRO A 360 -24.46 -8.01 18.98
N GLY A 361 -24.71 -6.72 19.14
CA GLY A 361 -23.70 -5.67 19.05
C GLY A 361 -24.29 -4.28 19.29
N VAL A 362 -23.41 -3.29 19.36
CA VAL A 362 -23.75 -1.86 19.50
C VAL A 362 -22.88 -1.00 18.57
N PHE A 363 -23.40 0.17 18.20
CA PHE A 363 -22.59 1.24 17.64
C PHE A 363 -22.12 2.13 18.79
N LEU A 364 -20.80 2.28 18.95
CA LEU A 364 -20.16 3.03 20.03
C LEU A 364 -18.97 3.84 19.47
N PRO A 365 -19.21 5.05 18.95
CA PRO A 365 -18.19 5.94 18.38
C PRO A 365 -17.43 6.77 19.43
N VAL A 366 -17.50 6.42 20.72
CA VAL A 366 -16.82 7.14 21.81
C VAL A 366 -15.59 6.34 22.26
N PRO A 367 -14.36 6.73 21.84
CA PRO A 367 -13.15 5.92 22.04
C PRO A 367 -12.91 5.49 23.49
N GLU A 368 -13.10 6.39 24.45
CA GLU A 368 -12.86 6.14 25.88
C GLU A 368 -13.84 5.09 26.42
N LYS A 369 -15.11 5.13 25.97
CA LYS A 369 -16.10 4.10 26.34
C LYS A 369 -15.78 2.76 25.69
N VAL A 370 -15.25 2.73 24.47
CA VAL A 370 -14.77 1.48 23.85
C VAL A 370 -13.67 0.85 24.71
N GLY A 371 -12.73 1.66 25.20
CA GLY A 371 -11.65 1.25 26.10
C GLY A 371 -12.14 0.52 27.36
N GLN A 372 -13.27 0.95 27.93
CA GLN A 372 -13.87 0.33 29.12
C GLN A 372 -14.77 -0.87 28.77
N VAL A 373 -15.66 -0.71 27.79
CA VAL A 373 -16.68 -1.72 27.45
C VAL A 373 -16.04 -3.00 26.91
N ALA A 374 -15.02 -2.89 26.04
CA ALA A 374 -14.44 -4.06 25.39
C ALA A 374 -13.80 -5.06 26.38
N PRO A 375 -12.89 -4.66 27.31
CA PRO A 375 -12.36 -5.55 28.33
C PRO A 375 -13.43 -6.16 29.24
N LEU A 376 -14.40 -5.36 29.69
CA LEU A 376 -15.48 -5.83 30.57
C LEU A 376 -16.35 -6.89 29.89
N VAL A 377 -16.73 -6.67 28.62
CA VAL A 377 -17.48 -7.66 27.83
C VAL A 377 -16.64 -8.91 27.61
N ALA A 378 -15.38 -8.77 27.20
CA ALA A 378 -14.50 -9.91 26.94
C ALA A 378 -14.35 -10.80 28.18
N GLU A 379 -14.09 -10.21 29.34
CA GLU A 379 -13.93 -10.94 30.60
C GLU A 379 -15.23 -11.66 31.00
N ALA A 380 -16.38 -10.99 30.88
CA ALA A 380 -17.67 -11.56 31.24
C ALA A 380 -18.09 -12.70 30.30
N ILE A 381 -17.87 -12.55 28.99
CA ILE A 381 -18.10 -13.60 28.00
C ILE A 381 -17.15 -14.77 28.26
N PHE A 382 -15.86 -14.53 28.46
CA PHE A 382 -14.88 -15.57 28.77
C PHE A 382 -15.28 -16.42 29.98
N LYS A 383 -15.71 -15.78 31.08
CA LYS A 383 -16.23 -16.45 32.29
C LYS A 383 -17.52 -17.24 32.00
N LYS A 384 -18.47 -16.66 31.25
CA LYS A 384 -19.72 -17.34 30.83
C LYS A 384 -19.46 -18.63 30.06
N HIS A 385 -18.35 -18.72 29.34
CA HIS A 385 -17.93 -19.89 28.60
C HIS A 385 -16.97 -20.83 29.35
N GLY A 386 -16.84 -20.67 30.67
CA GLY A 386 -16.10 -21.60 31.54
C GLY A 386 -14.59 -21.37 31.61
N GLY A 387 -14.09 -20.21 31.15
CA GLY A 387 -12.70 -19.79 31.36
C GLY A 387 -11.64 -20.58 30.59
N ASN A 388 -12.01 -21.27 29.51
CA ASN A 388 -11.07 -21.94 28.61
C ASN A 388 -11.69 -22.12 27.21
N ARG A 389 -11.00 -21.65 26.16
CA ARG A 389 -11.46 -21.75 24.77
C ARG A 389 -10.91 -23.01 24.08
N LYS A 390 -11.78 -23.75 23.38
CA LYS A 390 -11.38 -24.85 22.49
C LYS A 390 -11.50 -24.38 21.05
N TYR A 391 -10.38 -24.30 20.34
CA TYR A 391 -10.37 -23.87 18.94
C TYR A 391 -10.82 -25.06 18.11
N ARG A 392 -12.02 -24.98 17.51
CA ARG A 392 -12.51 -26.01 16.60
C ARG A 392 -13.49 -25.42 15.60
N PHE A 393 -13.56 -26.00 14.41
CA PHE A 393 -14.56 -25.67 13.40
C PHE A 393 -15.78 -26.62 13.39
N PHE A 394 -15.63 -27.76 14.09
CA PHE A 394 -16.62 -28.81 14.30
C PHE A 394 -16.48 -29.34 15.72
N ALA A 395 -17.56 -29.85 16.32
CA ALA A 395 -17.48 -30.39 17.68
C ALA A 395 -16.56 -31.63 17.76
N ASN A 396 -16.61 -32.46 16.72
CA ASN A 396 -15.87 -33.71 16.57
C ASN A 396 -15.65 -34.05 15.07
N ASP A 397 -14.89 -35.12 14.82
CA ASP A 397 -14.58 -35.57 13.45
C ASP A 397 -15.81 -36.13 12.71
N GLU A 398 -16.80 -36.66 13.43
CA GLU A 398 -18.03 -37.18 12.84
C GLU A 398 -18.80 -36.07 12.11
N GLU A 399 -18.93 -34.89 12.72
CA GLU A 399 -19.55 -33.72 12.09
C GLU A 399 -18.79 -33.28 10.82
N LEU A 400 -17.46 -33.28 10.85
CA LEU A 400 -16.63 -32.97 9.68
C LEU A 400 -16.92 -33.96 8.53
N TRP A 401 -16.92 -35.26 8.84
CA TRP A 401 -17.19 -36.29 7.84
C TRP A 401 -18.63 -36.24 7.33
N ASN A 402 -19.59 -35.88 8.18
CA ASN A 402 -20.98 -35.67 7.78
C ASN A 402 -21.11 -34.52 6.78
N GLU A 403 -20.39 -33.42 6.96
CA GLU A 403 -20.33 -32.33 5.98
C GLU A 403 -19.69 -32.77 4.65
N ILE A 404 -18.57 -33.50 4.71
CA ILE A 404 -17.86 -34.00 3.53
C ILE A 404 -18.74 -34.96 2.71
N ASN A 405 -19.42 -35.90 3.37
CA ASN A 405 -20.23 -36.93 2.72
C ASN A 405 -21.49 -36.37 2.02
N LYS A 406 -21.92 -35.15 2.34
CA LYS A 406 -23.02 -34.46 1.62
C LYS A 406 -22.62 -34.04 0.20
N CYS A 407 -21.32 -33.91 -0.09
CA CYS A 407 -20.86 -33.38 -1.37
C CYS A 407 -21.24 -34.30 -2.55
N THR A 408 -21.79 -33.70 -3.59
CA THR A 408 -22.19 -34.38 -4.84
C THR A 408 -21.29 -34.03 -6.03
N GLN A 409 -20.16 -33.36 -5.78
CA GLN A 409 -19.19 -32.95 -6.80
C GLN A 409 -19.79 -32.12 -7.96
N CYS A 410 -20.85 -31.34 -7.70
CA CYS A 410 -21.53 -30.53 -8.74
C CYS A 410 -20.72 -29.33 -9.28
N MET A 411 -19.54 -29.06 -8.72
CA MET A 411 -18.63 -27.96 -9.11
C MET A 411 -19.15 -26.52 -8.93
N ASN A 412 -20.37 -26.29 -8.44
CA ASN A 412 -20.87 -24.93 -8.15
C ASN A 412 -19.91 -24.11 -7.27
N CYS A 413 -19.30 -24.77 -6.27
CA CYS A 413 -18.30 -24.15 -5.39
C CYS A 413 -17.02 -23.72 -6.11
N VAL A 414 -16.64 -24.43 -7.19
CA VAL A 414 -15.46 -24.13 -8.02
C VAL A 414 -15.74 -22.92 -8.89
N PHE A 415 -16.85 -22.94 -9.64
CA PHE A 415 -17.20 -21.87 -10.59
C PHE A 415 -17.46 -20.52 -9.91
N THR A 416 -17.95 -20.53 -8.67
CA THR A 416 -18.16 -19.30 -7.91
C THR A 416 -16.90 -18.83 -7.15
N CYS A 417 -15.89 -19.71 -7.00
CA CYS A 417 -14.70 -19.38 -6.24
C CYS A 417 -13.89 -18.30 -6.97
N PRO A 418 -13.54 -17.18 -6.31
CA PRO A 418 -12.72 -16.14 -6.94
C PRO A 418 -11.36 -16.63 -7.46
N HIS A 419 -10.86 -17.73 -6.90
CA HIS A 419 -9.59 -18.39 -7.23
C HIS A 419 -9.78 -19.72 -7.98
N ASN A 420 -11.02 -20.10 -8.33
CA ASN A 420 -11.35 -21.37 -8.99
C ASN A 420 -10.79 -22.62 -8.29
N LEU A 421 -10.72 -22.62 -6.95
CA LEU A 421 -10.16 -23.73 -6.17
C LEU A 421 -10.91 -25.03 -6.45
N ARG A 422 -10.16 -26.13 -6.63
CA ARG A 422 -10.68 -27.48 -6.91
C ARG A 422 -11.25 -28.19 -5.67
N ILE A 423 -12.22 -27.53 -5.04
CA ILE A 423 -12.95 -28.01 -3.86
C ILE A 423 -13.68 -29.32 -4.16
N ASP A 424 -14.24 -29.45 -5.37
CA ASP A 424 -14.90 -30.66 -5.88
C ASP A 424 -13.96 -31.88 -5.81
N GLN A 425 -12.72 -31.72 -6.28
CA GLN A 425 -11.72 -32.78 -6.29
C GLN A 425 -11.22 -33.09 -4.88
N GLY A 426 -11.04 -32.07 -4.04
CA GLY A 426 -10.69 -32.25 -2.63
C GLY A 426 -11.74 -33.08 -1.89
N MET A 427 -13.02 -32.73 -2.04
CA MET A 427 -14.15 -33.47 -1.45
C MET A 427 -14.25 -34.90 -1.99
N ALA A 428 -14.14 -35.08 -3.31
CA ALA A 428 -14.21 -36.41 -3.93
C ALA A 428 -13.08 -37.34 -3.46
N HIS A 429 -11.87 -36.80 -3.30
CA HIS A 429 -10.73 -37.53 -2.75
C HIS A 429 -11.01 -37.93 -1.32
N ALA A 430 -11.39 -36.99 -0.45
CA ALA A 430 -11.73 -37.27 0.94
C ALA A 430 -12.82 -38.33 1.11
N GLN A 431 -13.89 -38.29 0.30
CA GLN A 431 -14.96 -39.29 0.33
C GLN A 431 -14.47 -40.71 -0.03
N LYS A 432 -13.58 -40.81 -1.03
CA LYS A 432 -13.09 -42.11 -1.55
C LYS A 432 -12.01 -42.73 -0.68
N THR A 433 -11.09 -41.93 -0.16
CA THR A 433 -9.85 -42.43 0.48
C THR A 433 -9.79 -42.15 1.97
N LYS A 434 -10.73 -41.37 2.51
CA LYS A 434 -10.68 -40.83 3.89
C LYS A 434 -9.45 -39.97 4.17
N ASP A 435 -8.78 -39.48 3.13
CA ASP A 435 -7.62 -38.60 3.20
C ASP A 435 -8.01 -37.13 2.90
N LEU A 436 -7.65 -36.22 3.80
CA LEU A 436 -7.96 -34.80 3.72
C LEU A 436 -6.87 -33.96 3.03
N SER A 437 -5.74 -34.57 2.63
CA SER A 437 -4.54 -33.87 2.11
C SER A 437 -4.83 -32.89 0.97
N LYS A 438 -5.74 -33.23 0.04
CA LYS A 438 -6.10 -32.33 -1.05
C LYS A 438 -6.91 -31.12 -0.60
N LEU A 439 -7.80 -31.28 0.38
CA LEU A 439 -8.52 -30.16 0.99
C LEU A 439 -7.55 -29.30 1.82
N ALA A 440 -6.61 -29.94 2.52
CA ALA A 440 -5.64 -29.25 3.35
C ALA A 440 -4.76 -28.29 2.55
N LYS A 441 -4.35 -28.68 1.33
CA LYS A 441 -3.62 -27.80 0.41
C LYS A 441 -4.40 -26.56 -0.02
N LEU A 442 -5.73 -26.64 -0.11
CA LEU A 442 -6.56 -25.49 -0.50
C LEU A 442 -6.62 -24.43 0.58
N GLU A 443 -6.32 -24.77 1.84
CA GLU A 443 -6.42 -23.83 2.97
C GLU A 443 -5.48 -22.63 2.79
N GLU A 444 -4.29 -22.81 2.23
CA GLU A 444 -3.34 -21.69 2.05
C GLU A 444 -3.71 -20.72 0.92
N GLN A 445 -4.50 -21.19 -0.05
CA GLN A 445 -4.97 -20.39 -1.19
C GLN A 445 -6.37 -19.81 -0.96
N CYS A 446 -7.13 -20.38 -0.02
CA CYS A 446 -8.50 -19.97 0.26
C CYS A 446 -8.54 -18.62 0.97
N ILE A 447 -9.16 -17.61 0.37
CA ILE A 447 -9.37 -16.30 1.02
C ILE A 447 -10.55 -16.28 2.01
N ALA A 448 -11.12 -17.44 2.34
CA ALA A 448 -12.27 -17.62 3.24
C ALA A 448 -13.44 -16.67 2.94
N CYS A 449 -13.79 -16.51 1.66
CA CYS A 449 -14.80 -15.51 1.25
C CYS A 449 -16.25 -15.94 1.53
N GLY A 450 -16.53 -17.24 1.61
CA GLY A 450 -17.88 -17.80 1.83
C GLY A 450 -18.74 -17.99 0.57
N LYS A 451 -18.28 -17.53 -0.62
CA LYS A 451 -19.04 -17.67 -1.88
C LYS A 451 -19.37 -19.11 -2.24
N CYS A 452 -18.43 -20.03 -2.02
CA CYS A 452 -18.63 -21.46 -2.26
C CYS A 452 -19.77 -22.05 -1.44
N GLU A 453 -19.98 -21.59 -0.20
CA GLU A 453 -21.05 -22.08 0.67
C GLU A 453 -22.41 -21.58 0.19
N GLN A 454 -22.50 -20.32 -0.26
CA GLN A 454 -23.72 -19.73 -0.84
C GLN A 454 -24.18 -20.48 -2.10
N ALA A 455 -23.23 -20.96 -2.92
CA ALA A 455 -23.53 -21.69 -4.16
C ALA A 455 -23.78 -23.19 -3.95
N CYS A 456 -23.54 -23.72 -2.74
CA CYS A 456 -23.63 -25.15 -2.49
C CYS A 456 -25.09 -25.60 -2.32
N PRO A 457 -25.65 -26.44 -3.22
CA PRO A 457 -27.04 -26.88 -3.12
C PRO A 457 -27.30 -27.83 -1.93
N LYS A 458 -26.23 -28.28 -1.26
CA LYS A 458 -26.27 -29.15 -0.08
C LYS A 458 -25.98 -28.39 1.22
N ASN A 459 -25.83 -27.07 1.15
CA ASN A 459 -25.54 -26.19 2.30
C ASN A 459 -24.32 -26.67 3.12
N ILE A 460 -23.27 -27.13 2.45
CA ILE A 460 -22.06 -27.63 3.11
C ILE A 460 -21.28 -26.45 3.68
N LYS A 461 -20.76 -26.58 4.90
CA LYS A 461 -19.85 -25.62 5.54
C LYS A 461 -18.43 -25.72 4.97
N ILE A 462 -18.29 -25.48 3.66
CA ILE A 462 -17.07 -25.71 2.88
C ILE A 462 -15.85 -25.01 3.48
N ILE A 463 -15.96 -23.78 3.96
CA ILE A 463 -14.83 -23.05 4.55
C ILE A 463 -14.39 -23.75 5.84
N ASN A 464 -15.33 -24.20 6.69
CA ASN A 464 -15.01 -24.96 7.89
C ASN A 464 -14.33 -26.28 7.54
N VAL A 465 -14.81 -26.99 6.50
CA VAL A 465 -14.20 -28.24 6.03
C VAL A 465 -12.75 -28.01 5.60
N ILE A 466 -12.48 -26.98 4.78
CA ILE A 466 -11.12 -26.65 4.33
C ILE A 466 -10.23 -26.33 5.53
N MET A 467 -10.70 -25.50 6.47
CA MET A 467 -9.89 -25.11 7.61
C MET A 467 -9.66 -26.26 8.60
N ALA A 468 -10.67 -27.11 8.83
CA ALA A 468 -10.55 -28.31 9.66
C ALA A 468 -9.59 -29.33 9.03
N SER A 469 -9.56 -29.43 7.69
CA SER A 469 -8.67 -30.36 6.98
C SER A 469 -7.18 -30.07 7.17
N ASN A 470 -6.81 -28.84 7.56
CA ASN A 470 -5.44 -28.41 7.83
C ASN A 470 -5.29 -27.77 9.21
N PHE A 471 -6.12 -28.19 10.18
CA PHE A 471 -6.25 -27.50 11.46
C PHE A 471 -4.92 -27.39 12.21
N ASP A 472 -4.15 -28.47 12.30
CA ASP A 472 -2.87 -28.49 13.02
C ASP A 472 -1.88 -27.50 12.42
N ARG A 473 -1.78 -27.43 11.09
CA ARG A 473 -0.91 -26.46 10.41
C ARG A 473 -1.41 -25.04 10.60
N LEU A 474 -2.71 -24.80 10.48
CA LEU A 474 -3.32 -23.49 10.71
C LEU A 474 -3.05 -23.03 12.15
N TYR A 475 -3.32 -23.87 13.14
CA TYR A 475 -3.12 -23.57 14.56
C TYR A 475 -1.65 -23.36 14.91
N ASN A 476 -0.75 -24.19 14.38
CA ASN A 476 0.69 -24.04 14.60
C ASN A 476 1.32 -22.92 13.77
N LYS A 477 0.56 -22.22 12.92
CA LYS A 477 1.03 -21.06 12.16
C LYS A 477 1.25 -19.90 13.12
N LYS A 478 2.51 -19.75 13.54
CA LYS A 478 3.04 -18.66 14.35
C LYS A 478 4.30 -18.14 13.68
N GLY A 479 4.52 -16.85 13.77
CA GLY A 479 5.70 -16.17 13.28
C GLY A 479 5.80 -14.78 13.90
N LYS A 480 6.75 -14.00 13.42
CA LYS A 480 7.03 -12.66 13.91
C LYS A 480 7.05 -11.63 12.79
N MET A 481 6.44 -10.49 13.05
CA MET A 481 6.51 -9.31 12.19
C MET A 481 7.30 -8.24 12.91
N ARG A 482 8.23 -7.56 12.23
CA ARG A 482 8.83 -6.33 12.78
C ARG A 482 7.75 -5.26 12.90
N VAL A 483 7.67 -4.56 14.02
CA VAL A 483 6.70 -3.46 14.20
C VAL A 483 6.92 -2.37 13.13
N GLY A 484 5.86 -1.62 12.80
CA GLY A 484 5.96 -0.50 11.84
C GLY A 484 6.88 0.60 12.37
N ARG A 485 7.97 0.87 11.65
CA ARG A 485 8.99 1.85 12.07
C ARG A 485 8.66 3.31 11.75
N GLY A 486 7.65 3.58 10.93
CA GLY A 486 7.34 4.91 10.44
C GLY A 486 8.30 5.38 9.32
N PRO A 487 8.72 6.65 9.33
CA PRO A 487 9.57 7.23 8.28
C PRO A 487 10.92 6.52 8.12
N ILE A 488 11.57 6.75 6.97
CA ILE A 488 12.99 6.42 6.77
C ILE A 488 13.85 7.58 7.28
N GLN A 489 14.96 7.34 7.96
CA GLN A 489 15.81 8.41 8.49
C GLN A 489 16.57 9.14 7.39
N ASP A 490 16.86 10.43 7.60
CA ASP A 490 17.71 11.21 6.68
C ASP A 490 19.13 10.65 6.61
N THR A 491 19.63 10.09 7.71
CA THR A 491 20.92 9.39 7.80
C THR A 491 20.95 8.17 6.87
N GLU A 492 19.89 7.35 6.87
CA GLU A 492 19.76 6.24 5.93
C GLU A 492 19.70 6.74 4.49
N ILE A 493 18.92 7.79 4.21
CA ILE A 493 18.85 8.39 2.87
C ILE A 493 20.22 8.90 2.40
N ARG A 494 21.03 9.51 3.27
CA ARG A 494 22.41 9.93 2.92
C ARG A 494 23.30 8.73 2.58
N ASN A 495 23.15 7.62 3.30
CA ASN A 495 23.94 6.42 3.08
C ASN A 495 23.60 5.75 1.73
N VAL A 496 22.31 5.70 1.38
CA VAL A 496 21.85 4.96 0.19
C VAL A 496 21.60 5.81 -1.04
N GLY A 497 21.49 7.13 -0.91
CA GLY A 497 21.10 8.03 -1.99
C GLY A 497 22.04 7.92 -3.20
N GLN A 498 23.35 8.04 -2.98
CA GLN A 498 24.34 7.89 -4.05
C GLN A 498 24.35 6.47 -4.64
N PRO A 499 24.48 5.39 -3.85
CA PRO A 499 24.50 4.03 -4.40
C PRO A 499 23.24 3.66 -5.20
N ILE A 500 22.04 4.10 -4.80
CA ILE A 500 20.79 3.86 -5.54
C ILE A 500 20.80 4.60 -6.88
N VAL A 501 21.14 5.91 -6.87
CA VAL A 501 21.13 6.73 -8.09
C VAL A 501 22.20 6.29 -9.09
N MET A 502 23.34 5.79 -8.60
CA MET A 502 24.38 5.21 -9.44
C MET A 502 24.08 3.78 -9.90
N GLY A 503 23.09 3.12 -9.29
CA GLY A 503 22.66 1.75 -9.57
C GLY A 503 23.48 0.65 -8.88
N GLN A 504 24.37 1.01 -7.95
CA GLN A 504 25.19 0.07 -7.17
C GLN A 504 24.35 -0.68 -6.13
N ILE A 505 23.41 0.01 -5.49
CA ILE A 505 22.25 -0.63 -4.88
C ILE A 505 21.27 -0.88 -6.04
N PRO A 506 20.94 -2.15 -6.37
CA PRO A 506 20.20 -2.48 -7.58
C PRO A 506 18.82 -1.81 -7.65
N GLY A 507 18.19 -1.61 -6.51
CA GLY A 507 16.98 -0.81 -6.40
C GLY A 507 16.24 -1.03 -5.08
N VAL A 508 15.10 -0.36 -4.97
CA VAL A 508 14.15 -0.49 -3.86
C VAL A 508 12.94 -1.28 -4.32
N ILE A 509 12.62 -2.38 -3.62
CA ILE A 509 11.40 -3.18 -3.85
C ILE A 509 10.41 -2.90 -2.72
N ALA A 510 9.32 -2.21 -3.04
CA ALA A 510 8.28 -1.86 -2.08
C ALA A 510 7.09 -2.83 -2.16
N ALA A 511 7.08 -3.86 -1.33
CA ALA A 511 6.04 -4.89 -1.29
C ALA A 511 4.90 -4.50 -0.34
N VAL A 512 3.81 -4.01 -0.93
CA VAL A 512 2.73 -3.29 -0.24
C VAL A 512 1.37 -3.78 -0.71
N GLY A 513 0.31 -3.39 0.02
CA GLY A 513 -1.06 -3.63 -0.41
C GLY A 513 -1.66 -4.92 0.15
N CYS A 514 -2.59 -5.52 -0.59
CA CYS A 514 -3.60 -6.43 -0.04
C CYS A 514 -3.22 -7.93 -0.10
N ALA A 515 -4.08 -8.81 0.44
CA ALA A 515 -3.85 -10.25 0.56
C ALA A 515 -4.77 -11.14 -0.30
N ASN A 516 -5.13 -10.68 -1.49
CA ASN A 516 -5.83 -11.47 -2.51
C ASN A 516 -4.82 -12.20 -3.42
N TYR A 517 -3.98 -13.04 -2.80
CA TYR A 517 -2.87 -13.71 -3.47
C TYR A 517 -3.37 -14.74 -4.49
N PRO A 518 -2.74 -14.84 -5.68
CA PRO A 518 -3.14 -15.80 -6.71
C PRO A 518 -2.82 -17.26 -6.34
N ASP A 519 -1.87 -17.45 -5.44
CA ASP A 519 -1.31 -18.73 -5.03
C ASP A 519 -1.05 -18.74 -3.51
N GLU A 520 -0.24 -19.68 -3.04
CA GLU A 520 0.14 -19.79 -1.64
C GLU A 520 0.93 -18.57 -1.18
N ALA A 521 0.62 -18.07 0.02
CA ALA A 521 1.30 -16.90 0.59
C ALA A 521 2.84 -17.03 0.65
N LYS A 522 3.38 -18.26 0.66
CA LYS A 522 4.82 -18.53 0.63
C LYS A 522 5.52 -17.89 -0.58
N SER A 523 4.85 -17.78 -1.73
CA SER A 523 5.39 -17.12 -2.91
C SER A 523 5.82 -15.68 -2.64
N LEU A 524 5.10 -14.94 -1.78
CA LEU A 524 5.50 -13.60 -1.36
C LEU A 524 6.88 -13.60 -0.68
N ARG A 525 7.12 -14.53 0.25
CA ARG A 525 8.43 -14.65 0.92
C ARG A 525 9.52 -15.00 -0.09
N GLU A 526 9.28 -15.98 -0.95
CA GLU A 526 10.27 -16.44 -1.93
C GLU A 526 10.70 -15.32 -2.89
N ILE A 527 9.75 -14.47 -3.32
CA ILE A 527 10.04 -13.28 -4.13
C ILE A 527 10.93 -12.31 -3.34
N LEU A 528 10.51 -11.90 -2.13
CA LEU A 528 11.23 -10.86 -1.38
C LEU A 528 12.60 -11.32 -0.86
N GLU A 529 12.71 -12.59 -0.46
CA GLU A 529 13.97 -13.18 -0.02
C GLU A 529 15.03 -13.22 -1.14
N GLU A 530 14.61 -13.41 -2.40
CA GLU A 530 15.51 -13.31 -3.56
C GLU A 530 16.10 -11.89 -3.68
N PHE A 531 15.30 -10.85 -3.44
CA PHE A 531 15.74 -9.46 -3.52
C PHE A 531 16.62 -9.04 -2.35
N VAL A 532 16.29 -9.47 -1.13
CA VAL A 532 17.16 -9.28 0.06
C VAL A 532 18.54 -9.90 -0.18
N LYS A 533 18.61 -11.16 -0.64
CA LYS A 533 19.87 -11.87 -0.94
C LYS A 533 20.69 -11.20 -2.03
N ARG A 534 20.03 -10.54 -2.98
CA ARG A 534 20.65 -9.77 -4.07
C ARG A 534 20.95 -8.32 -3.72
N ARG A 535 20.91 -7.97 -2.42
CA ARG A 535 21.27 -6.64 -1.91
C ARG A 535 20.37 -5.50 -2.41
N TYR A 536 19.13 -5.79 -2.80
CA TYR A 536 18.10 -4.76 -2.96
C TYR A 536 17.66 -4.27 -1.57
N ILE A 537 17.12 -3.06 -1.51
CA ILE A 537 16.41 -2.59 -0.32
C ILE A 537 14.97 -3.09 -0.41
N VAL A 538 14.49 -3.83 0.58
CA VAL A 538 13.09 -4.26 0.61
C VAL A 538 12.33 -3.48 1.67
N VAL A 539 11.20 -2.91 1.27
CA VAL A 539 10.28 -2.18 2.15
C VAL A 539 8.91 -2.83 2.08
N THR A 540 8.22 -2.91 3.21
CA THR A 540 6.91 -3.54 3.33
C THR A 540 5.93 -2.69 4.14
N SER A 541 4.64 -2.85 3.86
CA SER A 541 3.56 -2.24 4.64
C SER A 541 2.29 -3.11 4.62
N GLY A 542 1.38 -2.81 5.55
CA GLY A 542 0.01 -3.37 5.57
C GLY A 542 -0.03 -4.91 5.51
N CYS A 543 -0.95 -5.46 4.71
CA CYS A 543 -1.19 -6.91 4.67
C CYS A 543 0.00 -7.72 4.14
N HIS A 544 0.87 -7.15 3.30
CA HIS A 544 2.09 -7.83 2.87
C HIS A 544 3.09 -7.95 4.03
N ALA A 545 3.25 -6.89 4.82
CA ALA A 545 4.10 -6.93 6.00
C ALA A 545 3.64 -8.00 7.00
N ILE A 546 2.32 -8.04 7.27
CA ILE A 546 1.69 -9.04 8.14
C ILE A 546 1.90 -10.45 7.59
N THR A 547 1.56 -10.67 6.32
CA THR A 547 1.66 -12.01 5.70
C THR A 547 3.09 -12.53 5.69
N LEU A 548 4.08 -11.66 5.43
CA LEU A 548 5.49 -12.01 5.47
C LEU A 548 5.92 -12.48 6.87
N GLY A 549 5.41 -11.83 7.92
CA GLY A 549 5.65 -12.25 9.31
C GLY A 549 4.97 -13.57 9.69
N MET A 550 3.98 -14.03 8.92
CA MET A 550 3.29 -15.32 9.16
C MET A 550 3.99 -16.51 8.49
N ILE A 551 5.07 -16.28 7.73
CA ILE A 551 5.76 -17.31 6.93
C ILE A 551 7.15 -17.54 7.51
N THR A 552 7.33 -18.69 8.15
CA THR A 552 8.64 -19.16 8.64
C THR A 552 9.33 -20.05 7.62
N ASP A 553 10.64 -20.18 7.74
CA ASP A 553 11.41 -21.22 7.04
C ASP A 553 11.47 -22.52 7.86
N GLU A 554 12.32 -23.45 7.41
CA GLU A 554 12.58 -24.75 8.03
C GLU A 554 13.17 -24.63 9.44
N GLU A 555 13.83 -23.51 9.77
CA GLU A 555 14.36 -23.21 11.11
C GLU A 555 13.32 -22.52 12.01
N GLY A 556 12.11 -22.30 11.52
CA GLY A 556 11.05 -21.63 12.25
C GLY A 556 11.21 -20.11 12.33
N GLN A 557 12.10 -19.51 11.53
CA GLN A 557 12.35 -18.07 11.54
C GLN A 557 11.67 -17.36 10.37
N THR A 558 11.18 -16.16 10.63
CA THR A 558 10.63 -15.25 9.62
C THR A 558 11.74 -14.48 8.90
N LEU A 559 11.41 -13.88 7.75
CA LEU A 559 12.37 -13.03 7.04
C LEU A 559 12.78 -11.80 7.87
N TYR A 560 11.89 -11.29 8.73
CA TYR A 560 12.21 -10.18 9.65
C TYR A 560 13.23 -10.55 10.72
N GLU A 561 13.21 -11.78 11.22
CA GLU A 561 14.20 -12.24 12.20
C GLU A 561 15.59 -12.40 11.59
N LYS A 562 15.64 -12.75 10.29
CA LYS A 562 16.89 -12.97 9.55
C LYS A 562 17.49 -11.72 8.91
N THR A 563 16.71 -10.64 8.83
CA THR A 563 17.07 -9.48 8.01
C THR A 563 17.03 -8.19 8.84
N PRO A 564 18.06 -7.33 8.77
CA PRO A 564 18.05 -6.04 9.47
C PRO A 564 16.90 -5.13 9.00
N GLY A 565 16.45 -4.26 9.90
CA GLY A 565 15.33 -3.32 9.65
C GLY A 565 15.72 -2.01 8.97
N ASP A 566 17.00 -1.86 8.65
CA ASP A 566 17.58 -0.67 8.01
C ASP A 566 17.10 -0.53 6.56
N PHE A 567 16.91 0.72 6.13
CA PHE A 567 16.71 1.06 4.73
C PHE A 567 18.08 1.08 4.03
N ASP A 568 18.66 -0.09 3.84
CA ASP A 568 19.96 -0.30 3.20
C ASP A 568 19.99 -1.60 2.36
N ALA A 569 21.06 -1.81 1.62
CA ALA A 569 21.28 -2.94 0.74
C ALA A 569 21.17 -4.28 1.47
N GLY A 570 20.14 -5.07 1.14
CA GLY A 570 19.83 -6.33 1.82
C GLY A 570 19.05 -6.15 3.13
N GLY A 571 18.50 -4.95 3.39
CA GLY A 571 17.60 -4.68 4.50
C GLY A 571 16.13 -4.98 4.18
N LEU A 572 15.34 -5.19 5.24
CA LEU A 572 13.88 -5.38 5.20
C LEU A 572 13.20 -4.46 6.23
N ALA A 573 12.75 -3.31 5.76
CA ALA A 573 12.05 -2.33 6.58
C ALA A 573 10.53 -2.51 6.50
N ASN A 574 9.85 -2.65 7.66
CA ASN A 574 8.40 -2.54 7.74
C ASN A 574 8.04 -1.10 8.14
N VAL A 575 7.48 -0.31 7.22
CA VAL A 575 7.16 1.11 7.51
C VAL A 575 5.90 1.25 8.36
N GLY A 576 4.98 0.28 8.35
CA GLY A 576 3.73 0.36 9.12
C GLY A 576 2.51 -0.07 8.31
N SER A 577 1.35 0.46 8.70
CA SER A 577 0.06 0.16 8.08
C SER A 577 -0.04 0.74 6.66
N CYS A 578 -1.21 0.61 6.01
CA CYS A 578 -1.37 1.11 4.63
C CYS A 578 -1.14 2.62 4.49
N VAL A 579 -1.41 3.44 5.52
CA VAL A 579 -1.13 4.89 5.46
C VAL A 579 0.38 5.18 5.54
N ALA A 580 1.18 4.28 6.11
CA ALA A 580 2.64 4.39 6.13
C ALA A 580 3.30 4.18 4.75
N ASN A 581 2.53 3.86 3.70
CA ASN A 581 3.04 3.92 2.31
C ASN A 581 3.50 5.33 1.92
N SER A 582 3.00 6.37 2.59
CA SER A 582 3.51 7.74 2.48
C SER A 582 5.02 7.82 2.75
N HIS A 583 5.56 7.03 3.69
CA HIS A 583 7.00 7.01 4.00
C HIS A 583 7.84 6.37 2.90
N ILE A 584 7.26 5.47 2.10
CA ILE A 584 7.94 4.88 0.94
C ILE A 584 8.04 5.90 -0.19
N ALA A 585 6.95 6.61 -0.49
CA ALA A 585 6.98 7.74 -1.43
C ALA A 585 7.89 8.86 -0.92
N GLY A 586 7.83 9.15 0.38
CA GLY A 586 8.69 10.09 1.07
C GLY A 586 10.17 9.73 0.98
N ALA A 587 10.54 8.45 1.05
CA ALA A 587 11.92 8.01 0.85
C ALA A 587 12.42 8.32 -0.58
N ALA A 588 11.60 8.07 -1.62
CA ALA A 588 11.94 8.41 -3.00
C ALA A 588 12.11 9.94 -3.19
N ILE A 589 11.22 10.74 -2.59
CA ILE A 589 11.32 12.21 -2.59
C ILE A 589 12.57 12.69 -1.85
N LYS A 590 12.87 12.10 -0.69
CA LYS A 590 14.05 12.44 0.12
C LYS A 590 15.36 12.10 -0.58
N ILE A 591 15.42 11.02 -1.38
CA ILE A 591 16.61 10.76 -2.21
C ILE A 591 16.86 11.93 -3.17
N ALA A 592 15.82 12.46 -3.82
CA ALA A 592 15.95 13.62 -4.70
C ALA A 592 16.39 14.88 -3.94
N ASN A 593 15.84 15.14 -2.74
CA ASN A 593 16.16 16.32 -1.95
C ASN A 593 17.52 16.22 -1.24
N ILE A 594 17.78 15.17 -0.48
CA ILE A 594 18.96 15.07 0.39
C ILE A 594 20.21 14.77 -0.45
N PHE A 595 20.14 13.83 -1.40
CA PHE A 595 21.32 13.47 -2.19
C PHE A 595 21.52 14.41 -3.38
N ALA A 596 20.45 14.81 -4.08
CA ALA A 596 20.56 15.64 -5.29
C ALA A 596 20.20 17.11 -5.08
N MET A 597 19.94 17.54 -3.83
CA MET A 597 19.67 18.92 -3.46
C MET A 597 18.52 19.55 -4.25
N ARG A 598 17.52 18.74 -4.63
CA ARG A 598 16.34 19.22 -5.35
C ARG A 598 15.38 19.91 -4.38
N PRO A 599 14.94 21.15 -4.66
CA PRO A 599 14.00 21.85 -3.79
C PRO A 599 12.65 21.13 -3.83
N LEU A 600 12.04 20.95 -2.66
CA LEU A 600 10.77 20.25 -2.54
C LEU A 600 9.60 21.21 -2.73
N ARG A 601 9.66 22.37 -2.07
CA ARG A 601 8.53 23.29 -1.88
C ARG A 601 7.68 23.49 -3.16
N GLY A 602 6.51 22.85 -3.25
CA GLY A 602 5.59 23.00 -4.40
C GLY A 602 6.18 22.56 -5.76
N ASN A 603 7.10 21.60 -5.79
CA ASN A 603 7.93 21.27 -6.96
C ASN A 603 7.76 19.82 -7.47
N TYR A 604 6.53 19.30 -7.47
CA TYR A 604 6.25 17.88 -7.73
C TYR A 604 6.82 17.33 -9.05
N ALA A 605 6.65 18.05 -10.17
CA ALA A 605 7.07 17.54 -11.49
C ALA A 605 8.59 17.32 -11.58
N GLU A 606 9.41 18.22 -11.02
CA GLU A 606 10.87 18.07 -11.01
C GLU A 606 11.29 16.86 -10.17
N ILE A 607 10.65 16.66 -9.01
CA ILE A 607 10.95 15.52 -8.14
C ILE A 607 10.54 14.19 -8.79
N ALA A 608 9.34 14.14 -9.37
CA ALA A 608 8.85 12.94 -10.05
C ALA A 608 9.70 12.57 -11.28
N ASP A 609 10.12 13.56 -12.06
CA ASP A 609 11.04 13.37 -13.18
C ASP A 609 12.43 12.88 -12.72
N TYR A 610 12.94 13.43 -11.62
CA TYR A 610 14.18 12.94 -11.01
C TYR A 610 14.07 11.45 -10.63
N VAL A 611 12.98 11.08 -9.95
CA VAL A 611 12.72 9.69 -9.55
C VAL A 611 12.62 8.77 -10.77
N LEU A 612 11.85 9.15 -11.79
CA LEU A 612 11.67 8.38 -13.02
C LEU A 612 13.00 8.08 -13.72
N ASN A 613 13.91 9.06 -13.79
CA ASN A 613 15.13 8.93 -14.57
C ASN A 613 16.33 8.39 -13.78
N ARG A 614 16.28 8.40 -12.44
CA ARG A 614 17.49 8.21 -11.61
C ARG A 614 17.30 7.24 -10.44
N VAL A 615 16.11 7.12 -9.87
CA VAL A 615 15.90 6.31 -8.67
C VAL A 615 15.34 4.94 -9.06
N GLY A 616 16.20 3.92 -9.00
CA GLY A 616 15.80 2.52 -9.22
C GLY A 616 14.87 2.04 -8.11
N ALA A 617 13.57 2.08 -8.33
CA ALA A 617 12.55 1.66 -7.37
C ALA A 617 11.36 1.03 -8.10
N VAL A 618 10.72 0.04 -7.49
CA VAL A 618 9.54 -0.64 -8.03
C VAL A 618 8.59 -0.99 -6.88
N GLY A 619 7.33 -0.59 -7.02
CA GLY A 619 6.24 -1.05 -6.17
C GLY A 619 5.80 -2.46 -6.53
N PHE A 620 5.42 -3.26 -5.54
CA PHE A 620 4.96 -4.63 -5.73
C PHE A 620 3.72 -4.88 -4.88
N SER A 621 2.65 -5.37 -5.50
CA SER A 621 1.49 -5.89 -4.77
C SER A 621 1.11 -7.23 -5.36
N TRP A 622 1.42 -8.32 -4.65
CA TRP A 622 1.11 -9.68 -5.11
C TRP A 622 -0.38 -10.00 -5.07
N GLY A 623 -1.09 -9.48 -4.06
CA GLY A 623 -2.51 -9.77 -3.86
C GLY A 623 -3.44 -8.55 -3.82
N PRO A 624 -3.42 -7.64 -4.81
CA PRO A 624 -4.24 -6.43 -4.75
C PRO A 624 -5.74 -6.77 -4.87
N TYR A 625 -6.58 -5.99 -4.18
CA TYR A 625 -8.04 -6.02 -4.40
C TYR A 625 -8.75 -4.69 -4.16
N SER A 626 -8.22 -3.85 -3.25
CA SER A 626 -8.95 -2.66 -2.78
C SER A 626 -8.77 -1.44 -3.70
N PRO A 627 -9.76 -0.55 -3.80
CA PRO A 627 -9.58 0.74 -4.46
C PRO A 627 -8.44 1.58 -3.87
N LYS A 628 -8.13 1.42 -2.56
CA LYS A 628 -6.94 2.00 -1.92
C LYS A 628 -5.64 1.58 -2.59
N ALA A 629 -5.49 0.30 -2.92
CA ALA A 629 -4.30 -0.18 -3.64
C ALA A 629 -4.22 0.38 -5.07
N ALA A 630 -5.35 0.66 -5.72
CA ALA A 630 -5.36 1.34 -7.02
C ALA A 630 -4.90 2.80 -6.91
N ALA A 631 -5.34 3.54 -5.88
CA ALA A 631 -4.89 4.89 -5.60
C ALA A 631 -3.39 4.93 -5.27
N ILE A 632 -2.92 4.15 -4.30
CA ILE A 632 -1.50 4.04 -3.94
C ILE A 632 -0.63 3.76 -5.18
N ALA A 633 -0.97 2.72 -5.96
CA ALA A 633 -0.19 2.38 -7.15
C ALA A 633 -0.15 3.53 -8.18
N THR A 634 -1.28 4.20 -8.40
CA THR A 634 -1.38 5.32 -9.35
C THR A 634 -0.61 6.54 -8.86
N GLY A 635 -0.53 6.78 -7.54
CA GLY A 635 0.27 7.83 -6.93
C GLY A 635 1.77 7.60 -7.15
N PHE A 636 2.24 6.37 -6.91
CA PHE A 636 3.61 5.97 -7.26
C PHE A 636 3.91 6.10 -8.75
N ASN A 637 2.97 5.73 -9.63
CA ASN A 637 3.13 5.91 -11.07
C ASN A 637 3.33 7.38 -11.45
N ARG A 638 2.54 8.28 -10.86
CA ARG A 638 2.71 9.72 -11.07
C ARG A 638 4.06 10.22 -10.55
N LEU A 639 4.61 9.62 -9.49
CA LEU A 639 5.94 9.91 -8.95
C LEU A 639 7.08 9.33 -9.82
N GLY A 640 6.77 8.64 -10.92
CA GLY A 640 7.79 7.99 -11.76
C GLY A 640 8.26 6.62 -11.24
N VAL A 641 7.53 6.04 -10.28
CA VAL A 641 7.83 4.71 -9.73
C VAL A 641 6.93 3.66 -10.42
N PRO A 642 7.51 2.69 -11.13
CA PRO A 642 6.75 1.58 -11.72
C PRO A 642 6.20 0.64 -10.64
N VAL A 643 5.09 -0.04 -10.95
CA VAL A 643 4.40 -0.95 -10.06
C VAL A 643 4.09 -2.28 -10.77
N VAL A 644 4.46 -3.39 -10.14
CA VAL A 644 4.10 -4.74 -10.54
C VAL A 644 2.96 -5.24 -9.66
N VAL A 645 1.91 -5.76 -10.29
CA VAL A 645 0.77 -6.37 -9.58
C VAL A 645 0.63 -7.84 -9.94
N GLY A 646 0.21 -8.67 -8.98
CA GLY A 646 -0.20 -10.04 -9.27
C GLY A 646 -1.42 -10.10 -10.21
N PRO A 647 -1.83 -11.28 -10.67
CA PRO A 647 -2.75 -11.42 -11.81
C PRO A 647 -4.16 -10.89 -11.51
N HIS A 648 -4.60 -10.95 -10.24
CA HIS A 648 -5.86 -10.30 -9.85
C HIS A 648 -5.84 -8.77 -10.01
N GLY A 649 -4.67 -8.14 -10.03
CA GLY A 649 -4.49 -6.71 -10.32
C GLY A 649 -4.91 -6.31 -11.74
N ALA A 650 -4.94 -7.25 -12.70
CA ALA A 650 -5.48 -7.00 -14.03
C ALA A 650 -6.96 -6.56 -13.98
N LYS A 651 -7.69 -6.92 -12.91
CA LYS A 651 -9.09 -6.52 -12.67
C LYS A 651 -9.25 -5.03 -12.31
N TYR A 652 -8.16 -4.30 -12.05
CA TYR A 652 -8.20 -2.82 -12.04
C TYR A 652 -8.40 -2.22 -13.43
N ARG A 653 -8.40 -3.04 -14.49
CA ARG A 653 -8.80 -2.72 -15.86
C ARG A 653 -7.79 -1.89 -16.64
N ARG A 654 -6.70 -1.41 -16.01
CA ARG A 654 -5.73 -0.49 -16.61
C ARG A 654 -4.30 -0.89 -16.28
N ALA A 655 -3.44 -0.87 -17.30
CA ALA A 655 -1.98 -0.93 -17.22
C ALA A 655 -1.38 0.32 -17.90
N TYR A 656 -0.13 0.64 -17.59
CA TYR A 656 0.61 1.74 -18.22
C TYR A 656 1.85 1.16 -18.91
N LEU A 657 1.74 0.96 -20.22
CA LEU A 657 2.71 0.18 -20.99
C LEU A 657 3.45 1.06 -21.99
N GLY A 658 4.78 1.05 -21.90
CA GLY A 658 5.66 1.67 -22.87
C GLY A 658 5.90 0.74 -24.05
N LYS A 659 5.66 1.25 -25.26
CA LYS A 659 5.92 0.50 -26.50
C LYS A 659 7.39 0.71 -26.90
N TYR A 660 8.29 -0.15 -26.43
CA TYR A 660 9.74 -0.02 -26.67
C TYR A 660 10.11 0.03 -28.17
N PHE A 661 9.33 -0.60 -29.04
CA PHE A 661 9.51 -0.58 -30.49
C PHE A 661 9.17 0.78 -31.14
N LYS A 662 8.49 1.69 -30.44
CA LYS A 662 8.22 3.06 -30.89
C LYS A 662 9.33 4.00 -30.43
N LYS A 663 10.47 3.97 -31.13
CA LYS A 663 11.70 4.69 -30.75
C LYS A 663 11.48 6.19 -30.54
N GLU A 664 10.55 6.80 -31.26
CA GLU A 664 10.18 8.22 -31.16
C GLU A 664 9.60 8.63 -29.80
N LYS A 665 9.16 7.67 -28.97
CA LYS A 665 8.63 7.90 -27.62
C LYS A 665 9.70 7.80 -26.51
N TRP A 666 10.90 7.34 -26.84
CA TRP A 666 11.97 7.07 -25.88
C TRP A 666 13.08 8.10 -25.98
N TRP A 667 12.80 9.29 -25.45
CA TRP A 667 13.72 10.43 -25.49
C TRP A 667 13.66 11.23 -24.20
N VAL A 668 14.73 11.96 -23.90
CA VAL A 668 14.81 12.97 -22.83
C VAL A 668 15.58 14.19 -23.31
N TYR A 669 15.43 15.32 -22.63
CA TYR A 669 16.42 16.38 -22.71
C TYR A 669 17.61 16.02 -21.83
N ASP A 670 18.82 16.17 -22.38
CA ASP A 670 20.04 16.13 -21.58
C ASP A 670 20.50 17.56 -21.28
N ILE A 671 20.38 17.96 -20.02
CA ILE A 671 20.70 19.32 -19.54
C ILE A 671 22.17 19.67 -19.83
N LYS A 672 23.08 18.68 -19.74
CA LYS A 672 24.51 18.91 -19.97
C LYS A 672 24.80 19.24 -21.43
N THR A 673 24.28 18.44 -22.36
CA THR A 673 24.55 18.62 -23.81
C THR A 673 23.59 19.60 -24.48
N ARG A 674 22.55 20.05 -23.78
CA ARG A 674 21.51 20.97 -24.29
C ARG A 674 20.80 20.44 -25.54
N SER A 675 20.54 19.13 -25.54
CA SER A 675 19.96 18.46 -26.70
C SER A 675 18.93 17.40 -26.29
N LYS A 676 18.04 17.07 -27.22
CA LYS A 676 17.11 15.96 -27.10
C LYS A 676 17.82 14.68 -27.54
N VAL A 677 17.90 13.68 -26.66
CA VAL A 677 18.62 12.44 -26.90
C VAL A 677 17.72 11.22 -26.72
N PRO A 678 17.92 10.14 -27.49
CA PRO A 678 17.20 8.89 -27.28
C PRO A 678 17.66 8.21 -25.98
N ILE A 679 16.76 7.47 -25.35
CA ILE A 679 17.04 6.68 -24.14
C ILE A 679 16.58 5.23 -24.29
N GLU A 680 17.11 4.37 -23.43
CA GLU A 680 16.67 2.99 -23.28
C GLU A 680 15.26 2.94 -22.66
N PRO A 681 14.46 1.89 -22.92
CA PRO A 681 13.13 1.73 -22.34
C PRO A 681 13.20 1.30 -20.86
N ALA A 682 13.71 2.17 -19.99
CA ALA A 682 14.01 1.89 -18.60
C ALA A 682 13.39 2.96 -17.66
N PRO A 683 12.28 2.68 -16.95
CA PRO A 683 11.45 1.48 -17.06
C PRO A 683 10.60 1.49 -18.35
N ASP A 684 10.17 0.31 -18.81
CA ASP A 684 9.30 0.13 -19.99
C ASP A 684 7.81 0.09 -19.64
N ALA A 685 7.45 0.05 -18.37
CA ALA A 685 6.07 0.15 -17.89
C ALA A 685 6.01 0.95 -16.59
N LEU A 686 4.88 1.62 -16.32
CA LEU A 686 4.59 2.16 -14.99
C LEU A 686 3.64 1.26 -14.20
N LEU A 687 2.78 0.49 -14.86
CA LEU A 687 1.90 -0.47 -14.18
C LEU A 687 1.73 -1.70 -15.05
N VAL A 688 2.13 -2.85 -14.53
CA VAL A 688 2.05 -4.14 -15.25
C VAL A 688 1.54 -5.24 -14.32
N ALA A 689 0.71 -6.12 -14.87
CA ALA A 689 0.27 -7.32 -14.18
C ALA A 689 1.11 -8.52 -14.64
N VAL A 690 1.47 -9.38 -13.71
CA VAL A 690 2.21 -10.63 -13.94
C VAL A 690 1.38 -11.82 -13.47
N GLU A 691 1.60 -12.99 -14.06
CA GLU A 691 0.85 -14.21 -13.76
C GLU A 691 1.50 -15.05 -12.66
N THR A 692 2.82 -15.22 -12.71
CA THR A 692 3.55 -16.14 -11.83
C THR A 692 4.62 -15.42 -11.01
N LYS A 693 5.07 -16.07 -9.93
CA LYS A 693 6.15 -15.53 -9.08
C LYS A 693 7.46 -15.42 -9.87
N GLU A 694 7.71 -16.35 -10.78
CA GLU A 694 8.88 -16.37 -11.66
C GLU A 694 8.91 -15.11 -12.54
N GLU A 695 7.78 -14.79 -13.17
CA GLU A 695 7.62 -13.56 -13.95
C GLU A 695 7.76 -12.31 -13.07
N ALA A 696 7.14 -12.31 -11.88
CA ALA A 696 7.22 -11.21 -10.94
C ALA A 696 8.67 -10.87 -10.57
N ILE A 697 9.49 -11.87 -10.24
CA ILE A 697 10.89 -11.68 -9.87
C ILE A 697 11.68 -11.05 -11.01
N VAL A 698 11.50 -11.53 -12.24
CA VAL A 698 12.21 -10.99 -13.41
C VAL A 698 11.78 -9.56 -13.72
N GLN A 699 10.47 -9.28 -13.66
CA GLN A 699 9.91 -7.94 -13.90
C GLN A 699 10.36 -6.92 -12.86
N LEU A 700 10.37 -7.29 -11.58
CA LEU A 700 10.83 -6.42 -10.48
C LEU A 700 12.29 -5.99 -10.65
N ALA A 701 13.17 -6.92 -11.05
CA ALA A 701 14.57 -6.58 -11.32
C ALA A 701 14.72 -5.67 -12.56
N ARG A 702 14.02 -6.00 -13.66
CA ARG A 702 14.04 -5.22 -14.91
C ARG A 702 13.59 -3.79 -14.71
N LEU A 703 12.47 -3.60 -14.01
CA LEU A 703 11.87 -2.29 -13.78
C LEU A 703 12.68 -1.42 -12.80
N CYS A 704 13.76 -1.92 -12.19
CA CYS A 704 14.71 -1.11 -11.42
C CYS A 704 15.78 -0.42 -12.29
N ILE A 705 15.94 -0.80 -13.56
CA ILE A 705 16.91 -0.18 -14.48
C ILE A 705 16.49 1.28 -14.73
N ARG A 706 17.46 2.19 -14.76
CA ARG A 706 17.22 3.62 -15.00
C ARG A 706 18.16 4.19 -16.05
N PRO A 707 17.76 5.22 -16.83
CA PRO A 707 18.60 5.78 -17.89
C PRO A 707 19.94 6.32 -17.34
N ASN A 708 19.94 6.80 -16.09
CA ASN A 708 21.09 7.41 -15.43
C ASN A 708 22.03 6.42 -14.70
N ASP A 709 21.80 5.11 -14.75
CA ASP A 709 22.69 4.14 -14.10
C ASP A 709 24.15 4.35 -14.55
N THR A 710 25.12 4.28 -13.64
CA THR A 710 26.55 4.24 -14.04
C THR A 710 26.85 2.93 -14.77
N SER A 711 28.03 2.78 -15.40
CA SER A 711 28.37 1.48 -16.01
C SER A 711 28.41 0.34 -15.00
N LEU A 712 28.96 0.59 -13.80
CA LEU A 712 28.96 -0.40 -12.73
C LEU A 712 27.53 -0.72 -12.26
N GLY A 713 26.69 0.29 -12.05
CA GLY A 713 25.31 0.07 -11.62
C GLY A 713 24.48 -0.67 -12.68
N ARG A 714 24.64 -0.31 -13.95
CA ARG A 714 23.98 -1.00 -15.07
C ARG A 714 24.45 -2.45 -15.18
N GLN A 715 25.75 -2.69 -15.01
CA GLN A 715 26.31 -4.05 -14.98
C GLN A 715 25.69 -4.88 -13.85
N ILE A 716 25.55 -4.33 -12.64
CA ILE A 716 24.90 -5.02 -11.51
C ILE A 716 23.43 -5.34 -11.84
N LYS A 717 22.66 -4.35 -12.29
CA LYS A 717 21.24 -4.55 -12.60
C LYS A 717 21.03 -5.53 -13.76
N LEU A 718 21.85 -5.47 -14.81
CA LEU A 718 21.81 -6.44 -15.91
C LEU A 718 22.24 -7.84 -15.48
N THR A 719 23.22 -7.95 -14.59
CA THR A 719 23.61 -9.26 -14.02
C THR A 719 22.41 -9.88 -13.32
N HIS A 720 21.72 -9.13 -12.46
CA HIS A 720 20.51 -9.64 -11.80
C HIS A 720 19.40 -9.98 -12.79
N TYR A 721 19.11 -9.10 -13.75
CA TYR A 721 18.05 -9.34 -14.73
C TYR A 721 18.28 -10.60 -15.57
N LEU A 722 19.49 -10.76 -16.10
CA LEU A 722 19.87 -11.93 -16.91
C LEU A 722 19.88 -13.21 -16.07
N GLU A 723 20.50 -13.20 -14.90
CA GLU A 723 20.56 -14.37 -14.02
C GLU A 723 19.18 -14.80 -13.53
N LEU A 724 18.31 -13.85 -13.16
CA LEU A 724 16.96 -14.14 -12.71
C LEU A 724 16.12 -14.72 -13.85
N SER A 725 16.22 -14.17 -15.06
CA SER A 725 15.54 -14.72 -16.23
C SER A 725 16.03 -16.14 -16.54
N GLN A 726 17.34 -16.38 -16.51
CA GLN A 726 17.88 -17.72 -16.74
C GLN A 726 17.45 -18.70 -15.64
N LYS A 727 17.43 -18.28 -14.38
CA LYS A 727 17.05 -19.10 -13.23
C LYS A 727 15.57 -19.46 -13.23
N TYR A 728 14.69 -18.51 -13.50
CA TYR A 728 13.25 -18.65 -13.31
C TYR A 728 12.46 -18.87 -14.61
N LEU A 729 12.97 -18.40 -15.75
CA LEU A 729 12.33 -18.53 -17.07
C LEU A 729 13.13 -19.40 -18.05
N GLY A 730 14.34 -19.84 -17.67
CA GLY A 730 15.17 -20.77 -18.46
C GLY A 730 15.80 -20.17 -19.72
N LYS A 731 15.69 -18.86 -19.94
CA LYS A 731 16.22 -18.17 -21.12
C LYS A 731 16.75 -16.77 -20.79
N LEU A 732 17.58 -16.23 -21.69
CA LEU A 732 17.89 -14.80 -21.70
C LEU A 732 16.63 -13.99 -22.05
N PRO A 733 16.43 -12.80 -21.46
CA PRO A 733 15.30 -11.94 -21.82
C PRO A 733 15.46 -11.35 -23.22
N ASP A 734 14.41 -11.35 -24.03
CA ASP A 734 14.51 -11.01 -25.46
C ASP A 734 14.95 -9.53 -25.72
N ASP A 735 14.79 -8.65 -24.73
CA ASP A 735 15.05 -7.20 -24.76
C ASP A 735 16.34 -6.76 -24.05
N TRP A 736 17.16 -7.69 -23.53
CA TRP A 736 18.33 -7.35 -22.71
C TRP A 736 19.34 -6.40 -23.39
N HIS A 737 19.52 -6.57 -24.70
CA HIS A 737 20.43 -5.78 -25.54
C HIS A 737 20.06 -4.28 -25.58
N LEU A 738 18.79 -3.92 -25.35
CA LEU A 738 18.32 -2.53 -25.35
C LEU A 738 18.89 -1.70 -24.19
N PHE A 739 19.39 -2.36 -23.15
CA PHE A 739 19.92 -1.73 -21.94
C PHE A 739 21.44 -1.60 -21.91
N VAL A 740 22.13 -2.01 -22.99
CA VAL A 740 23.60 -1.98 -23.09
C VAL A 740 24.05 -0.72 -23.83
N ARG A 741 24.89 0.10 -23.19
CA ARG A 741 25.47 1.33 -23.78
C ARG A 741 26.94 1.20 -24.16
N SER A 742 27.61 0.26 -23.50
CA SER A 742 29.02 -0.07 -23.71
C SER A 742 29.31 -1.48 -23.19
N GLU A 743 30.46 -2.04 -23.56
CA GLU A 743 30.96 -3.31 -23.06
C GLU A 743 31.15 -3.35 -21.54
N ALA A 744 31.19 -2.20 -20.87
CA ALA A 744 31.30 -2.09 -19.42
C ALA A 744 29.96 -2.32 -18.70
N ASP A 745 28.83 -2.21 -19.41
CA ASP A 745 27.51 -2.54 -18.85
C ASP A 745 27.27 -4.07 -18.83
N LEU A 746 28.06 -4.86 -19.56
CA LEU A 746 27.87 -6.31 -19.64
C LEU A 746 28.37 -7.02 -18.39
N PRO A 747 27.62 -8.01 -17.85
CA PRO A 747 28.08 -8.84 -16.73
C PRO A 747 29.42 -9.52 -17.04
N LEU A 748 30.40 -9.37 -16.13
CA LEU A 748 31.77 -9.85 -16.36
C LEU A 748 31.85 -11.34 -16.72
N LYS A 749 31.04 -12.19 -16.07
CA LYS A 749 31.05 -13.65 -16.29
C LYS A 749 30.49 -14.07 -17.65
N MET A 750 29.62 -13.26 -18.24
CA MET A 750 28.91 -13.57 -19.49
C MET A 750 29.38 -12.67 -20.64
N LYS A 751 30.38 -11.81 -20.42
CA LYS A 751 30.73 -10.72 -21.33
C LYS A 751 31.04 -11.21 -22.75
N ASP A 752 31.88 -12.24 -22.87
CA ASP A 752 32.30 -12.75 -24.18
C ASP A 752 31.12 -13.38 -24.95
N GLU A 753 30.30 -14.19 -24.27
CA GLU A 753 29.09 -14.79 -24.83
C GLU A 753 28.10 -13.73 -25.31
N LEU A 754 27.83 -12.73 -24.45
CA LEU A 754 26.90 -11.64 -24.76
C LEU A 754 27.42 -10.76 -25.91
N LEU A 755 28.73 -10.52 -26.01
CA LEU A 755 29.31 -9.82 -27.16
C LEU A 755 29.11 -10.59 -28.47
N HIS A 756 29.24 -11.92 -28.43
CA HIS A 756 28.97 -12.76 -29.61
C HIS A 756 27.51 -12.67 -30.03
N ILE A 757 26.57 -12.75 -29.08
CA ILE A 757 25.13 -12.59 -29.34
C ILE A 757 24.82 -11.21 -29.94
N LEU A 758 25.42 -10.14 -29.41
CA LEU A 758 25.23 -8.77 -29.95
C LEU A 758 25.68 -8.67 -31.42
N GLU A 759 26.81 -9.30 -31.77
CA GLU A 759 27.30 -9.32 -33.16
C GLU A 759 26.43 -10.21 -34.07
N SER A 760 26.15 -11.45 -33.65
CA SER A 760 25.51 -12.46 -34.51
C SER A 760 24.00 -12.27 -34.67
N GLU A 761 23.29 -11.88 -33.61
CA GLU A 761 21.82 -11.80 -33.60
C GLU A 761 21.31 -10.37 -33.79
N TYR A 762 22.04 -9.38 -33.27
CA TYR A 762 21.62 -7.97 -33.30
C TYR A 762 22.44 -7.10 -34.26
N GLY A 763 23.47 -7.66 -34.92
CA GLY A 763 24.25 -6.98 -35.94
C GLY A 763 25.16 -5.86 -35.43
N TRP A 764 25.57 -5.91 -34.15
CA TRP A 764 26.47 -4.92 -33.56
C TRP A 764 27.89 -5.11 -34.06
N LYS A 765 28.65 -4.01 -34.19
CA LYS A 765 30.07 -4.09 -34.59
C LYS A 765 30.96 -4.17 -33.37
N ILE A 766 31.78 -5.21 -33.26
CA ILE A 766 32.66 -5.47 -32.12
C ILE A 766 34.14 -5.41 -32.57
N ASP A 767 34.96 -4.68 -31.80
CA ASP A 767 36.42 -4.79 -31.83
C ASP A 767 36.80 -5.96 -30.93
N TRP A 768 37.05 -7.13 -31.51
CA TRP A 768 37.37 -8.36 -30.77
C TRP A 768 38.75 -8.34 -30.10
N ASP A 769 39.71 -7.57 -30.65
CA ASP A 769 41.03 -7.42 -30.04
C ASP A 769 40.94 -6.71 -28.69
N LYS A 770 40.05 -5.70 -28.60
CA LYS A 770 39.83 -4.93 -27.36
C LYS A 770 38.57 -5.34 -26.61
N LYS A 771 37.77 -6.26 -27.17
CA LYS A 771 36.43 -6.63 -26.71
C LYS A 771 35.54 -5.42 -26.44
N LYS A 772 35.50 -4.50 -27.41
CA LYS A 772 34.78 -3.22 -27.33
C LYS A 772 33.65 -3.13 -28.33
N ILE A 773 32.56 -2.50 -27.93
CA ILE A 773 31.41 -2.26 -28.80
C ILE A 773 31.69 -0.99 -29.62
N LEU A 774 31.66 -1.07 -30.96
CA LEU A 774 31.91 0.05 -31.88
C LEU A 774 30.63 0.72 -32.40
N GLU A 775 29.60 -0.07 -32.71
CA GLU A 775 28.29 0.42 -33.17
C GLU A 775 27.19 -0.55 -32.69
N GLY A 776 25.98 -0.04 -32.43
CA GLY A 776 24.84 -0.85 -32.00
C GLY A 776 23.95 -0.22 -30.93
N PRO A 777 24.51 0.25 -29.79
CA PRO A 777 23.71 0.82 -28.69
C PRO A 777 22.79 1.96 -29.13
N ILE A 778 21.61 2.08 -28.49
CA ILE A 778 20.70 3.23 -28.65
C ILE A 778 21.43 4.55 -28.36
N ARG A 779 22.29 4.52 -27.33
CA ARG A 779 23.06 5.65 -26.81
C ARG A 779 24.36 5.12 -26.22
N ARG A 780 25.44 5.91 -26.30
CA ARG A 780 26.69 5.65 -25.58
C ARG A 780 26.61 6.15 -24.13
N TYR A 781 27.35 5.48 -23.25
CA TYR A 781 27.47 5.94 -21.87
C TYR A 781 28.10 7.33 -21.81
N ASP A 782 27.49 8.23 -21.03
CA ASP A 782 28.04 9.53 -20.66
C ASP A 782 27.90 9.70 -19.15
N ALA A 783 29.02 9.86 -18.45
CA ALA A 783 29.06 10.06 -17.01
C ALA A 783 28.41 11.39 -16.55
N GLY A 784 28.31 12.38 -17.44
CA GLY A 784 27.66 13.66 -17.17
C GLY A 784 26.21 13.75 -17.63
N PHE A 785 25.63 12.63 -18.10
CA PHE A 785 24.25 12.59 -18.58
C PHE A 785 23.27 13.13 -17.52
N ASN A 786 22.47 14.11 -17.91
CA ASN A 786 21.52 14.76 -17.00
C ASN A 786 20.09 14.77 -17.61
N PRO A 787 19.38 13.63 -17.54
CA PRO A 787 18.10 13.45 -18.19
C PRO A 787 16.96 14.18 -17.47
N THR A 788 16.08 14.80 -18.26
CA THR A 788 14.75 15.26 -17.83
C THR A 788 13.75 15.20 -19.00
N ILE A 789 12.47 14.96 -18.72
CA ILE A 789 11.39 15.13 -19.70
C ILE A 789 10.52 16.37 -19.42
N VAL A 790 10.85 17.12 -18.38
CA VAL A 790 10.17 18.34 -17.97
C VAL A 790 10.90 19.53 -18.59
N GLU A 791 10.21 20.24 -19.47
CA GLU A 791 10.78 21.35 -20.25
C GLU A 791 11.21 22.50 -19.34
N GLU A 792 10.43 22.80 -18.31
CA GLU A 792 10.71 23.84 -17.32
C GLU A 792 11.98 23.53 -16.52
N VAL A 793 12.21 22.25 -16.20
CA VAL A 793 13.43 21.78 -15.52
C VAL A 793 14.62 21.91 -16.46
N TYR A 794 14.45 21.52 -17.72
CA TYR A 794 15.48 21.69 -18.75
C TYR A 794 15.87 23.16 -18.89
N GLU A 795 14.92 24.07 -19.07
CA GLU A 795 15.14 25.50 -19.21
C GLU A 795 15.82 26.10 -17.97
N LYS A 796 15.34 25.75 -16.76
CA LYS A 796 15.89 26.20 -15.48
C LYS A 796 17.37 25.86 -15.31
N TYR A 797 17.80 24.67 -15.70
CA TYR A 797 19.18 24.21 -15.46
C TYR A 797 20.10 24.32 -16.68
N ALA A 798 19.57 24.40 -17.90
CA ALA A 798 20.36 24.54 -19.13
C ALA A 798 20.64 26.01 -19.50
N GLY A 799 19.77 26.95 -19.10
CA GLY A 799 19.76 28.36 -19.53
C GLY A 799 18.89 28.59 -20.78
N GLU A 800 18.76 29.84 -21.25
CA GLU A 800 17.86 30.17 -22.39
C GLU A 800 18.31 29.56 -23.74
N LYS A 801 17.34 28.84 -24.35
CA LYS A 801 17.21 28.24 -25.70
C LYS A 801 17.96 26.92 -26.02
N PRO A 802 17.24 25.86 -26.46
CA PRO A 802 17.84 24.80 -27.26
C PRO A 802 18.21 25.32 -28.66
N PRO A 803 19.25 24.79 -29.33
CA PRO A 803 19.41 24.98 -30.77
C PRO A 803 18.17 24.38 -31.47
N GLN A 804 17.59 25.14 -32.40
CA GLN A 804 16.45 24.72 -33.23
C GLN A 804 16.71 23.41 -33.98
#